data_AF-A0A524FPU1-F1
#
_entry.id   AF-A0A524FPU1-F1
#
_cell.length_a   1.000
_cell.length_b   1.000
_cell.length_c   1.000
_cell.angle_alpha   90.00
_cell.angle_beta   90.00
_cell.angle_gamma   90.00
#
_symmetry.space_group_name_H-M   'P 1'
#
loop_
_entity.id
_entity.type
_entity.pdbx_description
1 polymer ?
#
loop_
_entity_poly.entity_id
_entity_poly.type
_entity_poly.pdbx_seq_one_letter_code
_entity_poly.pdbx_strand_id
1 'polypeptide(L)'
;MSVGKFKRSSIRFLKQVFHRPKSKISRGSIMLVVTLLIIFTTALLLRLAPLIDSQPIVRAFDPWFQLRVTDYVAENGYAAFFTWFDDSTWVPFGRNMTTTSYIGVPFTSAFFYFLLNGLGISVDVISVSLVLPAFMGALTAVVAFFLGRELYNNTVGLFSGIFTAFIPAFLQRTIAGFYDNECIGVFAIVLTTFLFMRGLKRGSLPASIGAGLALGYLQMSWGASEFMLGLLALYAFIMLLIGHYSKRLLSSYLITIALGIFIGNLIPRNGFGNLTDFSVLAPIGVAGLLVLYEIWLRIGGYREATANVLAPHMKPILFGIITSVVGVVSYLLYVGSQTLSITPYSSNPILQIGQKFISVINPFLRLDQRILASVAEHLPSPWGSFYNTLLILIFFFPLGLYFLFKRGRDEDWLILIYGVTSVYFAGSMIRLGLILAPGVAVLAAVAAYNVLSPYAKVVTQQSVFERRRFRMSSSLTSEHSLTAFAFIGLLLSVNVILGVWYVDAQVSPPEFSNGPLSDSQRQATDWQVAMTYIRNVLPPNSIIASWWDYGYWINGAADAQTIVDNATFNGTQIALMGYALMALNYTESLKTFKNWDATHVLVYWGHRYSGFGGDDGKWPWMVRIAEDRFGTSLIDDADYLGVNDATLEPFYSSTLYKLLSYGEPRDQEEAGLLGLSQIRMEVDRLFWDDTDWVNHMPVSLHGAFKEPYISSAYGTVKIYEIDYTMYNQYMNRTTADWIPTLASGNLNDISLDGTLSGTETALQNYDVAFGGGYNAKVYSTSNATHMYYGIQMDNYTLGDDAFGIQISPENAIPDSDIRIVNYNGQPFDGNIYYDGTWVEDSTGTNSTEFATGSNVIEFLIPLQSQDPQDVGMFQGMNYQLKFLWWNNVNRGEPSFSTGWNTFWVPIQLY
;
A
#
# COMPACT_ATOMS: atom_id res chain seq x y z
N MET A 1 -55.84 50.13 20.16
CA MET A 1 -55.54 48.82 20.77
C MET A 1 -54.32 48.97 21.68
N SER A 2 -54.49 48.73 22.98
CA SER A 2 -53.51 49.11 24.03
C SER A 2 -52.23 48.26 24.04
N VAL A 3 -51.09 48.95 24.10
CA VAL A 3 -49.71 48.47 24.31
C VAL A 3 -49.60 47.48 25.50
N GLY A 4 -50.53 47.52 26.45
CA GLY A 4 -50.60 46.59 27.58
C GLY A 4 -50.86 45.13 27.20
N LYS A 5 -51.58 44.85 26.10
CA LYS A 5 -51.79 43.47 25.62
C LYS A 5 -50.53 42.88 24.96
N PHE A 6 -49.74 43.70 24.27
CA PHE A 6 -48.50 43.28 23.63
C PHE A 6 -47.41 42.97 24.67
N LYS A 7 -47.26 43.81 25.71
CA LYS A 7 -46.33 43.56 26.83
C LYS A 7 -46.68 42.30 27.63
N ARG A 8 -47.96 42.03 27.90
CA ARG A 8 -48.38 40.80 28.61
C ARG A 8 -48.21 39.54 27.78
N SER A 9 -48.39 39.62 26.45
CA SER A 9 -48.13 38.52 25.51
C SER A 9 -46.64 38.19 25.42
N SER A 10 -45.79 39.21 25.24
CA SER A 10 -44.34 39.04 25.15
C SER A 10 -43.70 38.61 26.48
N ILE A 11 -44.22 39.03 27.63
CA ILE A 11 -43.78 38.52 28.95
C ILE A 11 -44.24 37.06 29.18
N ARG A 12 -45.40 36.64 28.67
CA ARG A 12 -45.82 35.22 28.71
C ARG A 12 -45.00 34.36 27.76
N PHE A 13 -44.67 34.86 26.56
CA PHE A 13 -43.78 34.21 25.61
C PHE A 13 -42.36 34.09 26.16
N LEU A 14 -41.80 35.16 26.73
CA LEU A 14 -40.50 35.13 27.41
C LEU A 14 -40.52 34.20 28.64
N LYS A 15 -41.62 34.11 29.40
CA LYS A 15 -41.75 33.12 30.48
C LYS A 15 -41.93 31.68 29.98
N GLN A 16 -42.43 31.45 28.77
CA GLN A 16 -42.49 30.12 28.13
C GLN A 16 -41.14 29.72 27.51
N VAL A 17 -40.41 30.66 26.92
CA VAL A 17 -39.08 30.44 26.32
C VAL A 17 -38.00 30.31 27.41
N PHE A 18 -38.10 31.09 28.50
CA PHE A 18 -37.23 31.01 29.67
C PHE A 18 -37.85 30.24 30.85
N HIS A 19 -38.78 29.32 30.58
CA HIS A 19 -39.11 28.31 31.58
C HIS A 19 -37.86 27.46 31.78
N ARG A 20 -37.08 27.75 32.83
CA ARG A 20 -36.02 26.86 33.31
C ARG A 20 -36.64 25.47 33.39
N PRO A 21 -36.21 24.49 32.57
CA PRO A 21 -36.69 23.15 32.74
C PRO A 21 -36.20 22.71 34.11
N LYS A 22 -37.10 22.68 35.10
CA LYS A 22 -36.88 21.93 36.34
C LYS A 22 -36.99 20.43 36.00
N SER A 23 -36.24 19.95 35.00
CA SER A 23 -35.91 18.54 34.95
C SER A 23 -35.00 18.31 36.15
N LYS A 24 -35.54 17.73 37.23
CA LYS A 24 -34.71 17.09 38.25
C LYS A 24 -33.88 16.05 37.49
N ILE A 25 -32.66 16.40 37.10
CA ILE A 25 -31.75 15.45 36.46
C ILE A 25 -31.60 14.34 37.49
N SER A 26 -32.09 13.13 37.15
CA SER A 26 -32.07 12.03 38.11
C SER A 26 -30.61 11.73 38.45
N ARG A 27 -30.31 11.34 39.70
CA ARG A 27 -28.95 10.94 40.09
C ARG A 27 -28.38 9.87 39.16
N GLY A 28 -29.22 8.96 38.66
CA GLY A 28 -28.84 7.95 37.68
C GLY A 28 -28.48 8.52 36.30
N SER A 29 -29.11 9.61 35.87
CA SER A 29 -28.76 10.31 34.62
C SER A 29 -27.42 11.05 34.76
N ILE A 30 -27.13 11.63 35.93
CA ILE A 30 -25.83 12.25 36.22
C ILE A 30 -24.73 11.19 36.20
N MET A 31 -24.93 10.06 36.89
CA MET A 31 -23.97 8.95 36.88
C MET A 31 -23.70 8.46 35.45
N LEU A 32 -24.74 8.30 34.64
CA LEU A 32 -24.58 7.86 33.25
C LEU A 32 -23.75 8.86 32.41
N VAL A 33 -23.98 10.16 32.56
CA VAL A 33 -23.19 11.19 31.86
C VAL A 33 -21.74 11.18 32.33
N VAL A 34 -21.50 11.06 33.65
CA VAL A 34 -20.15 10.98 34.21
C VAL A 34 -19.43 9.73 33.71
N THR A 35 -20.09 8.56 33.71
CA THR A 35 -19.49 7.32 33.20
C THR A 35 -19.19 7.41 31.70
N LEU A 36 -20.07 8.02 30.89
CA LEU A 36 -19.79 8.24 29.47
C LEU A 36 -18.60 9.18 29.26
N LEU A 37 -18.48 10.22 30.08
CA LEU A 37 -17.33 11.13 30.03
C LEU A 37 -16.04 10.38 30.38
N ILE A 38 -16.07 9.51 31.39
CA ILE A 38 -14.91 8.65 31.74
C ILE A 38 -14.57 7.69 30.61
N ILE A 39 -15.57 7.06 29.97
CA ILE A 39 -15.33 6.15 28.83
C ILE A 39 -14.69 6.94 27.68
N PHE A 40 -15.22 8.11 27.35
CA PHE A 40 -14.68 8.96 26.29
C PHE A 40 -13.25 9.42 26.59
N THR A 41 -12.98 9.95 27.79
CA THR A 41 -11.65 10.44 28.15
C THR A 41 -10.64 9.31 28.23
N THR A 42 -11.02 8.15 28.77
CA THR A 42 -10.12 6.98 28.84
C THR A 42 -9.83 6.43 27.45
N ALA A 43 -10.84 6.34 26.58
CA ALA A 43 -10.69 5.90 25.19
C ALA A 43 -9.78 6.84 24.38
N LEU A 44 -9.87 8.15 24.64
CA LEU A 44 -9.04 9.18 24.02
C LEU A 44 -7.59 9.12 24.52
N LEU A 45 -7.39 9.10 25.84
CA LEU A 45 -6.05 9.03 26.45
C LEU A 45 -5.30 7.77 26.01
N LEU A 46 -5.98 6.62 25.95
CA LEU A 46 -5.39 5.38 25.46
C LEU A 46 -4.88 5.51 24.01
N ARG A 47 -5.62 6.23 23.15
CA ARG A 47 -5.24 6.42 21.74
C ARG A 47 -4.17 7.49 21.54
N LEU A 48 -4.04 8.43 22.47
CA LEU A 48 -3.01 9.47 22.47
C LEU A 48 -1.71 9.01 23.15
N ALA A 49 -1.74 7.93 23.94
CA ALA A 49 -0.60 7.45 24.71
C ALA A 49 0.69 7.30 23.89
N PRO A 50 0.67 6.77 22.64
CA PRO A 50 1.92 6.63 21.89
C PRO A 50 2.56 7.96 21.51
N LEU A 51 1.81 9.07 21.40
CA LEU A 51 2.40 10.38 21.07
C LEU A 51 3.30 10.92 22.20
N ILE A 52 3.28 10.30 23.39
CA ILE A 52 4.09 10.73 24.54
C ILE A 52 5.56 10.32 24.37
N ASP A 53 5.82 9.11 23.86
CA ASP A 53 7.17 8.54 23.74
C ASP A 53 7.56 8.24 22.28
N SER A 54 6.73 8.61 21.30
CA SER A 54 7.06 8.47 19.87
C SER A 54 7.02 9.80 19.14
N GLN A 55 7.75 9.89 18.02
CA GLN A 55 7.76 11.10 17.22
C GLN A 55 6.33 11.43 16.72
N PRO A 56 5.91 12.71 16.76
CA PRO A 56 4.56 13.12 16.36
C PRO A 56 4.46 13.18 14.83
N ILE A 57 4.52 12.01 14.19
CA ILE A 57 4.47 11.85 12.74
C ILE A 57 3.33 10.89 12.39
N VAL A 58 2.81 11.07 11.18
CA VAL A 58 1.80 10.21 10.60
C VAL A 58 2.34 8.78 10.44
N ARG A 59 1.53 7.79 10.78
CA ARG A 59 1.90 6.36 10.79
C ARG A 59 1.57 5.70 9.46
N ALA A 60 2.20 4.55 9.19
CA ALA A 60 2.00 3.74 7.99
C ALA A 60 2.23 4.51 6.67
N PHE A 61 1.83 3.90 5.55
CA PHE A 61 2.00 4.46 4.20
C PHE A 61 0.78 5.28 3.75
N ASP A 62 -0.42 4.68 3.80
CA ASP A 62 -1.68 5.27 3.32
C ASP A 62 -2.02 6.65 3.92
N PRO A 63 -1.76 6.90 5.22
CA PRO A 63 -2.06 8.20 5.83
C PRO A 63 -1.30 9.40 5.26
N TRP A 64 -0.12 9.21 4.66
CA TRP A 64 0.64 10.31 4.02
C TRP A 64 -0.08 10.88 2.82
N PHE A 65 -0.74 10.02 2.03
CA PHE A 65 -1.58 10.46 0.93
C PHE A 65 -2.74 11.33 1.42
N GLN A 66 -3.40 10.90 2.50
CA GLN A 66 -4.53 11.64 3.08
C GLN A 66 -4.07 13.00 3.62
N LEU A 67 -2.87 13.07 4.22
CA LEU A 67 -2.30 14.30 4.69
C LEU A 67 -2.06 15.28 3.54
N ARG A 68 -1.41 14.85 2.45
CA ARG A 68 -1.19 15.66 1.24
C ARG A 68 -2.49 16.22 0.67
N VAL A 69 -3.55 15.42 0.61
CA VAL A 69 -4.88 15.89 0.18
C VAL A 69 -5.45 16.94 1.15
N THR A 70 -5.24 16.74 2.45
CA THR A 70 -5.70 17.68 3.49
C THR A 70 -4.96 19.00 3.41
N ASP A 71 -3.64 18.98 3.24
CA ASP A 71 -2.80 20.17 3.07
C ASP A 71 -3.21 20.95 1.82
N TYR A 72 -3.41 20.26 0.69
CA TYR A 72 -3.88 20.89 -0.54
C TYR A 72 -5.24 21.61 -0.35
N VAL A 73 -6.18 20.99 0.37
CA VAL A 73 -7.49 21.58 0.67
C VAL A 73 -7.39 22.72 1.68
N ALA A 74 -6.48 22.63 2.65
CA ALA A 74 -6.24 23.68 3.63
C ALA A 74 -5.68 24.95 2.98
N GLU A 75 -4.79 24.81 1.99
CA GLU A 75 -4.16 25.92 1.28
C GLU A 75 -5.05 26.51 0.17
N ASN A 76 -5.69 25.66 -0.65
CA ASN A 76 -6.41 26.10 -1.85
C ASN A 76 -7.95 26.14 -1.69
N GLY A 77 -8.45 25.60 -0.59
CA GLY A 77 -9.88 25.50 -0.28
C GLY A 77 -10.58 24.29 -0.93
N TYR A 78 -11.81 24.00 -0.47
CA TYR A 78 -12.58 22.82 -0.89
C TYR A 78 -12.88 22.76 -2.39
N ALA A 79 -13.06 23.90 -3.06
CA ALA A 79 -13.43 23.95 -4.46
C ALA A 79 -12.27 23.51 -5.38
N ALA A 80 -11.03 23.84 -5.02
CA ALA A 80 -9.84 23.53 -5.81
C ALA A 80 -9.61 22.01 -5.93
N PHE A 81 -10.00 21.24 -4.91
CA PHE A 81 -9.89 19.78 -4.93
C PHE A 81 -10.61 19.15 -6.13
N PHE A 82 -11.78 19.67 -6.54
CA PHE A 82 -12.56 19.06 -7.62
C PHE A 82 -11.94 19.24 -9.01
N THR A 83 -11.01 20.18 -9.17
CA THR A 83 -10.28 20.45 -10.41
C THR A 83 -8.83 19.94 -10.38
N TRP A 84 -8.41 19.26 -9.31
CA TRP A 84 -7.02 18.90 -9.11
C TRP A 84 -6.63 17.66 -9.92
N PHE A 85 -5.64 17.86 -10.80
CA PHE A 85 -4.90 16.82 -11.48
C PHE A 85 -3.46 16.83 -10.95
N ASP A 86 -3.00 15.70 -10.42
CA ASP A 86 -1.66 15.56 -9.86
C ASP A 86 -0.75 14.91 -10.90
N ASP A 87 0.21 15.66 -11.41
CA ASP A 87 1.22 15.22 -12.37
C ASP A 87 2.46 14.61 -11.71
N SER A 88 2.59 14.75 -10.38
CA SER A 88 3.73 14.21 -9.63
C SER A 88 3.61 12.72 -9.27
N THR A 89 2.42 12.13 -9.40
CA THR A 89 2.18 10.70 -9.12
C THR A 89 1.84 9.95 -10.41
N TRP A 90 2.25 8.68 -10.50
CA TRP A 90 2.05 7.85 -11.70
C TRP A 90 2.65 8.44 -12.97
N VAL A 91 3.86 8.99 -12.91
CA VAL A 91 4.56 9.51 -14.10
C VAL A 91 4.73 8.39 -15.14
N PRO A 92 4.43 8.62 -16.44
CA PRO A 92 4.05 9.88 -17.09
C PRO A 92 2.54 10.13 -17.21
N PHE A 93 1.68 9.27 -16.64
CA PHE A 93 0.22 9.34 -16.82
C PHE A 93 -0.45 10.40 -15.94
N GLY A 94 0.08 10.65 -14.74
CA GLY A 94 -0.58 11.49 -13.75
C GLY A 94 -1.79 10.83 -13.09
N ARG A 95 -2.35 11.47 -12.06
CA ARG A 95 -3.51 11.01 -11.30
C ARG A 95 -4.56 12.11 -11.17
N ASN A 96 -5.79 11.81 -11.58
CA ASN A 96 -6.93 12.68 -11.28
C ASN A 96 -7.41 12.44 -9.85
N MET A 97 -7.21 13.42 -8.96
CA MET A 97 -7.48 13.25 -7.54
C MET A 97 -8.98 13.15 -7.23
N THR A 98 -9.81 13.86 -7.98
CA THR A 98 -11.25 13.95 -7.79
C THR A 98 -11.97 12.61 -8.03
N THR A 99 -11.55 11.87 -9.05
CA THR A 99 -12.18 10.60 -9.44
C THR A 99 -11.58 9.40 -8.74
N THR A 100 -10.40 9.52 -8.15
CA THR A 100 -9.68 8.38 -7.57
C THR A 100 -9.75 8.30 -6.05
N SER A 101 -10.01 9.42 -5.36
CA SER A 101 -9.79 9.55 -3.92
C SER A 101 -11.08 9.72 -3.11
N TYR A 102 -11.11 9.16 -1.89
CA TYR A 102 -12.18 9.43 -0.93
C TYR A 102 -11.97 10.80 -0.29
N ILE A 103 -13.03 11.59 -0.14
CA ILE A 103 -12.95 12.94 0.44
C ILE A 103 -13.28 12.98 1.94
N GLY A 104 -13.85 11.90 2.49
CA GLY A 104 -14.40 11.88 3.84
C GLY A 104 -13.40 12.27 4.93
N VAL A 105 -12.22 11.63 4.94
CA VAL A 105 -11.18 11.93 5.94
C VAL A 105 -10.56 13.31 5.73
N PRO A 106 -10.03 13.65 4.53
CA PRO A 106 -9.39 14.95 4.32
C PRO A 106 -10.32 16.13 4.59
N PHE A 107 -11.58 16.05 4.16
CA PHE A 107 -12.53 17.16 4.36
C PHE A 107 -12.95 17.29 5.81
N THR A 108 -13.02 16.17 6.56
CA THR A 108 -13.32 16.22 8.00
C THR A 108 -12.17 16.86 8.77
N SER A 109 -10.92 16.52 8.44
CA SER A 109 -9.75 17.17 9.07
C SER A 109 -9.66 18.65 8.71
N ALA A 110 -9.81 19.01 7.43
CA ALA A 110 -9.86 20.39 6.98
C ALA A 110 -10.97 21.19 7.69
N PHE A 111 -12.14 20.58 7.91
CA PHE A 111 -13.23 21.21 8.66
C PHE A 111 -12.83 21.53 10.10
N PHE A 112 -12.17 20.61 10.79
CA PHE A 112 -11.66 20.87 12.15
C PHE A 112 -10.54 21.91 12.15
N TYR A 113 -9.65 21.89 11.17
CA TYR A 113 -8.60 22.90 10.99
C TYR A 113 -9.20 24.31 10.84
N PHE A 114 -10.14 24.50 9.91
CA PHE A 114 -10.80 25.79 9.72
C PHE A 114 -11.66 26.20 10.91
N LEU A 115 -12.30 25.25 11.60
CA LEU A 115 -13.09 25.51 12.80
C LEU A 115 -12.21 26.00 13.96
N LEU A 116 -11.09 25.33 14.24
CA LEU A 116 -10.19 25.68 15.33
C LEU A 116 -9.48 27.01 15.07
N ASN A 117 -8.98 27.22 13.87
CA ASN A 117 -8.38 28.50 13.47
C ASN A 117 -9.42 29.63 13.47
N GLY A 118 -10.66 29.35 13.05
CA GLY A 118 -11.77 30.30 13.12
C GLY A 118 -12.19 30.66 14.55
N LEU A 119 -11.97 29.78 15.52
CA LEU A 119 -12.16 30.03 16.95
C LEU A 119 -10.96 30.75 17.60
N GLY A 120 -9.89 31.02 16.84
CA GLY A 120 -8.69 31.71 17.32
C GLY A 120 -7.63 30.80 17.94
N ILE A 121 -7.75 29.47 17.80
CA ILE A 121 -6.73 28.51 18.24
C ILE A 121 -5.83 28.22 17.03
N SER A 122 -4.61 28.77 17.01
CA SER A 122 -3.64 28.54 15.93
C SER A 122 -3.11 27.12 15.98
N VAL A 123 -3.65 26.24 15.14
CA VAL A 123 -3.24 24.83 15.04
C VAL A 123 -2.81 24.52 13.61
N ASP A 124 -1.75 23.74 13.48
CA ASP A 124 -1.26 23.22 12.20
C ASP A 124 -2.09 22.04 11.67
N VAL A 125 -2.10 21.85 10.35
CA VAL A 125 -2.88 20.77 9.69
C VAL A 125 -2.41 19.39 10.13
N ILE A 126 -1.09 19.19 10.30
CA ILE A 126 -0.51 17.93 10.75
C ILE A 126 -1.02 17.61 12.16
N SER A 127 -1.03 18.60 13.06
CA SER A 127 -1.49 18.42 14.44
C SER A 127 -2.96 18.00 14.53
N VAL A 128 -3.83 18.59 13.70
CA VAL A 128 -5.25 18.20 13.63
C VAL A 128 -5.38 16.78 13.09
N SER A 129 -4.66 16.46 12.02
CA SER A 129 -4.72 15.15 11.34
C SER A 129 -4.17 14.02 12.22
N LEU A 130 -3.17 14.27 13.06
CA LEU A 130 -2.64 13.30 14.03
C LEU A 130 -3.66 12.93 15.12
N VAL A 131 -4.44 13.91 15.60
CA VAL A 131 -5.39 13.73 16.71
C VAL A 131 -6.75 13.24 16.25
N LEU A 132 -7.14 13.50 14.99
CA LEU A 132 -8.46 13.15 14.45
C LEU A 132 -8.83 11.66 14.63
N PRO A 133 -7.96 10.68 14.32
CA PRO A 133 -8.29 9.25 14.49
C PRO A 133 -8.59 8.91 15.95
N ALA A 134 -7.82 9.47 16.88
CA ALA A 134 -8.01 9.27 18.31
C ALA A 134 -9.35 9.83 18.80
N PHE A 135 -9.71 11.03 18.34
CA PHE A 135 -10.98 11.68 18.64
C PHE A 135 -12.18 10.89 18.08
N MET A 136 -12.11 10.47 16.81
CA MET A 136 -13.19 9.68 16.17
C MET A 136 -13.32 8.29 16.78
N GLY A 137 -12.21 7.65 17.17
CA GLY A 137 -12.21 6.39 17.91
C GLY A 137 -12.91 6.50 19.26
N ALA A 138 -12.61 7.55 20.03
CA ALA A 138 -13.28 7.82 21.31
C ALA A 138 -14.77 8.14 21.13
N LEU A 139 -15.14 8.89 20.07
CA LEU A 139 -16.53 9.19 19.74
C LEU A 139 -17.30 7.91 19.36
N THR A 140 -16.66 6.98 18.66
CA THR A 140 -17.24 5.68 18.29
C THR A 140 -17.63 4.85 19.53
N ALA A 141 -16.84 4.87 20.59
CA ALA A 141 -17.19 4.20 21.85
C ALA A 141 -18.48 4.78 22.48
N VAL A 142 -18.70 6.09 22.36
CA VAL A 142 -19.93 6.74 22.81
C VAL A 142 -21.13 6.35 21.94
N VAL A 143 -20.96 6.26 20.62
CA VAL A 143 -22.03 5.80 19.72
C VAL A 143 -22.35 4.32 19.95
N ALA A 144 -21.34 3.48 20.21
CA ALA A 144 -21.52 2.07 20.57
C ALA A 144 -22.35 1.92 21.86
N PHE A 145 -22.19 2.83 22.82
CA PHE A 145 -23.09 2.88 23.99
C PHE A 145 -24.55 3.11 23.59
N PHE A 146 -24.82 4.06 22.68
CA PHE A 146 -26.18 4.32 22.24
C PHE A 146 -26.77 3.15 21.46
N LEU A 147 -25.96 2.45 20.66
CA LEU A 147 -26.34 1.22 19.97
C LEU A 147 -26.75 0.12 20.96
N GLY A 148 -25.88 -0.20 21.93
CA GLY A 148 -26.17 -1.21 22.96
C GLY A 148 -27.37 -0.86 23.84
N ARG A 149 -27.56 0.44 24.12
CA ARG A 149 -28.71 0.95 24.87
C ARG A 149 -30.03 0.75 24.11
N GLU A 150 -30.05 1.02 22.81
CA GLU A 150 -31.27 0.86 21.99
C GLU A 150 -31.60 -0.63 21.78
N LEU A 151 -30.59 -1.51 21.71
CA LEU A 151 -30.76 -2.95 21.62
C LEU A 151 -31.37 -3.56 22.89
N TYR A 152 -30.87 -3.19 24.08
CA TYR A 152 -31.29 -3.82 25.34
C TYR A 152 -31.61 -2.80 26.44
N ASN A 153 -30.60 -2.28 27.14
CA ASN A 153 -30.74 -1.34 28.25
C ASN A 153 -29.46 -0.54 28.47
N ASN A 154 -29.49 0.42 29.41
CA ASN A 154 -28.34 1.28 29.71
C ASN A 154 -27.09 0.49 30.13
N THR A 155 -27.24 -0.66 30.81
CA THR A 155 -26.10 -1.48 31.25
C THR A 155 -25.39 -2.15 30.08
N VAL A 156 -26.14 -2.72 29.13
CA VAL A 156 -25.58 -3.26 27.89
C VAL A 156 -24.89 -2.15 27.11
N GLY A 157 -25.49 -0.96 27.04
CA GLY A 157 -24.83 0.21 26.44
C GLY A 157 -23.48 0.53 27.09
N LEU A 158 -23.39 0.56 28.42
CA LEU A 158 -22.13 0.86 29.12
C LEU A 158 -21.06 -0.19 28.81
N PHE A 159 -21.42 -1.49 28.83
CA PHE A 159 -20.49 -2.56 28.44
C PHE A 159 -20.07 -2.45 26.97
N SER A 160 -20.98 -2.15 26.04
CA SER A 160 -20.64 -1.95 24.63
C SER A 160 -19.65 -0.81 24.45
N GLY A 161 -19.85 0.32 25.13
CA GLY A 161 -18.93 1.46 25.06
C GLY A 161 -17.52 1.14 25.60
N ILE A 162 -17.44 0.44 26.74
CA ILE A 162 -16.15 0.00 27.31
C ILE A 162 -15.46 -0.99 26.38
N PHE A 163 -16.16 -2.03 25.90
CA PHE A 163 -15.55 -3.04 25.03
C PHE A 163 -15.08 -2.44 23.71
N THR A 164 -15.84 -1.53 23.09
CA THR A 164 -15.39 -0.81 21.89
C THR A 164 -14.20 0.12 22.18
N ALA A 165 -14.10 0.69 23.37
CA ALA A 165 -12.97 1.55 23.73
C ALA A 165 -11.63 0.80 23.78
N PHE A 166 -11.64 -0.47 24.26
CA PHE A 166 -10.44 -1.27 24.56
C PHE A 166 -10.16 -2.42 23.59
N ILE A 167 -11.01 -2.66 22.59
CA ILE A 167 -10.81 -3.78 21.66
C ILE A 167 -9.61 -3.54 20.71
N PRO A 168 -8.57 -4.40 20.73
CA PRO A 168 -7.36 -4.21 19.91
C PRO A 168 -7.64 -4.10 18.41
N ALA A 169 -8.58 -4.90 17.90
CA ALA A 169 -9.02 -4.86 16.50
C ALA A 169 -9.37 -3.45 16.01
N PHE A 170 -9.93 -2.61 16.88
CA PHE A 170 -10.30 -1.22 16.58
C PHE A 170 -9.21 -0.22 16.99
N LEU A 171 -8.46 -0.49 18.06
CA LEU A 171 -7.38 0.38 18.54
C LEU A 171 -6.26 0.54 17.50
N GLN A 172 -5.85 -0.56 16.86
CA GLN A 172 -4.73 -0.55 15.90
C GLN A 172 -4.93 0.40 14.70
N ARG A 173 -6.18 0.71 14.32
CA ARG A 173 -6.53 1.62 13.20
C ARG A 173 -7.16 2.95 13.67
N THR A 174 -7.20 3.21 14.98
CA THR A 174 -7.76 4.48 15.52
C THR A 174 -6.82 5.17 16.51
N ILE A 175 -5.57 4.71 16.56
CA ILE A 175 -4.55 5.35 17.38
C ILE A 175 -4.10 6.67 16.74
N ALA A 176 -3.57 7.57 17.55
CA ALA A 176 -3.09 8.84 17.06
C ALA A 176 -1.95 8.63 16.03
N GLY A 177 -2.02 9.38 14.93
CA GLY A 177 -1.13 9.23 13.78
C GLY A 177 -1.60 8.23 12.71
N PHE A 178 -2.51 7.29 13.02
CA PHE A 178 -3.08 6.39 12.00
C PHE A 178 -4.24 7.08 11.25
N TYR A 179 -3.89 8.04 10.39
CA TYR A 179 -4.83 8.92 9.68
C TYR A 179 -5.35 8.30 8.37
N ASP A 180 -6.16 7.25 8.49
CA ASP A 180 -6.76 6.53 7.36
C ASP A 180 -8.31 6.49 7.43
N ASN A 181 -8.93 6.03 6.34
CA ASN A 181 -10.37 5.95 6.10
C ASN A 181 -11.15 5.19 7.18
N GLU A 182 -10.50 4.21 7.81
CA GLU A 182 -11.05 3.32 8.84
C GLU A 182 -11.56 4.10 10.07
N CYS A 183 -10.89 5.18 10.47
CA CYS A 183 -11.21 5.89 11.70
C CYS A 183 -12.61 6.53 11.65
N ILE A 184 -12.97 7.08 10.48
CA ILE A 184 -14.29 7.64 10.21
C ILE A 184 -15.26 6.55 9.73
N GLY A 185 -14.78 5.57 8.98
CA GLY A 185 -15.57 4.47 8.44
C GLY A 185 -16.29 3.68 9.53
N VAL A 186 -15.58 3.23 10.57
CA VAL A 186 -16.19 2.46 11.65
C VAL A 186 -17.18 3.30 12.46
N PHE A 187 -16.83 4.57 12.73
CA PHE A 187 -17.74 5.52 13.37
C PHE A 187 -19.08 5.60 12.61
N ALA A 188 -19.01 5.78 11.29
CA ALA A 188 -20.18 5.89 10.44
C ALA A 188 -20.98 4.57 10.35
N ILE A 189 -20.34 3.39 10.38
CA ILE A 189 -21.02 2.08 10.43
C ILE A 189 -21.84 1.95 11.72
N VAL A 190 -21.23 2.23 12.88
CA VAL A 190 -21.89 2.12 14.19
C VAL A 190 -23.02 3.14 14.29
N LEU A 191 -22.80 4.38 13.81
CA LEU A 191 -23.81 5.44 13.78
C LEU A 191 -24.99 5.08 12.87
N THR A 192 -24.72 4.58 11.67
CA THR A 192 -25.76 4.12 10.72
C THR A 192 -26.58 3.00 11.35
N THR A 193 -25.93 2.00 11.94
CA THR A 193 -26.60 0.86 12.59
C THR A 193 -27.48 1.33 13.76
N PHE A 194 -26.99 2.24 14.59
CA PHE A 194 -27.75 2.82 15.71
C PHE A 194 -28.98 3.59 15.25
N LEU A 195 -28.82 4.52 14.30
CA LEU A 195 -29.92 5.36 13.81
C LEU A 195 -30.95 4.53 13.06
N PHE A 196 -30.50 3.55 12.27
CA PHE A 196 -31.38 2.60 11.58
C PHE A 196 -32.19 1.76 12.57
N MET A 197 -31.55 1.18 13.59
CA MET A 197 -32.25 0.42 14.65
C MET A 197 -33.29 1.28 15.37
N ARG A 198 -32.95 2.54 15.67
CA ARG A 198 -33.89 3.49 16.28
C ARG A 198 -35.07 3.81 15.36
N GLY A 199 -34.82 3.91 14.05
CA GLY A 199 -35.84 4.04 13.01
C GLY A 199 -36.80 2.85 13.01
N LEU A 200 -36.27 1.62 13.05
CA LEU A 200 -37.06 0.38 13.09
C LEU A 200 -37.97 0.31 14.33
N LYS A 201 -37.42 0.54 15.52
CA LYS A 201 -38.17 0.41 16.78
C LYS A 201 -39.26 1.47 16.91
N ARG A 202 -38.93 2.72 16.59
CA ARG A 202 -39.79 3.88 16.88
C ARG A 202 -40.59 4.38 15.68
N GLY A 203 -40.29 3.92 14.46
CA GLY A 203 -40.86 4.47 13.23
C GLY A 203 -40.51 5.95 13.03
N SER A 204 -39.35 6.39 13.53
CA SER A 204 -38.99 7.80 13.61
C SER A 204 -38.35 8.29 12.32
N LEU A 205 -39.03 9.19 11.60
CA LEU A 205 -38.53 9.81 10.37
C LEU A 205 -37.16 10.49 10.54
N PRO A 206 -36.90 11.30 11.59
CA PRO A 206 -35.58 11.89 11.81
C PRO A 206 -34.47 10.86 12.01
N ALA A 207 -34.76 9.71 12.62
CA ALA A 207 -33.78 8.65 12.81
C ALA A 207 -33.41 7.99 11.47
N SER A 208 -34.40 7.73 10.61
CA SER A 208 -34.16 7.15 9.28
C SER A 208 -33.44 8.12 8.34
N ILE A 209 -33.75 9.43 8.39
CA ILE A 209 -32.99 10.45 7.66
C ILE A 209 -31.55 10.51 8.18
N GLY A 210 -31.36 10.53 9.50
CA GLY A 210 -30.03 10.50 10.10
C GLY A 210 -29.23 9.25 9.74
N ALA A 211 -29.88 8.08 9.66
CA ALA A 211 -29.24 6.85 9.20
C ALA A 211 -28.81 6.96 7.73
N GLY A 212 -29.64 7.54 6.87
CA GLY A 212 -29.29 7.82 5.48
C GLY A 212 -28.12 8.80 5.34
N LEU A 213 -28.06 9.85 6.17
CA LEU A 213 -26.95 10.81 6.17
C LEU A 213 -25.65 10.16 6.63
N ALA A 214 -25.71 9.33 7.67
CA ALA A 214 -24.56 8.56 8.16
C ALA A 214 -24.08 7.53 7.12
N LEU A 215 -25.00 6.87 6.41
CA LEU A 215 -24.68 5.95 5.32
C LEU A 215 -24.07 6.67 4.11
N GLY A 216 -24.58 7.86 3.79
CA GLY A 216 -23.98 8.74 2.79
C GLY A 216 -22.56 9.11 3.17
N TYR A 217 -22.36 9.61 4.39
CA TYR A 217 -21.02 9.93 4.91
C TYR A 217 -20.05 8.73 4.88
N LEU A 218 -20.54 7.52 5.16
CA LEU A 218 -19.76 6.30 5.01
C LEU A 218 -19.34 6.06 3.55
N GLN A 219 -20.26 6.21 2.59
CA GLN A 219 -19.94 6.08 1.15
C GLN A 219 -18.93 7.13 0.66
N MET A 220 -18.92 8.31 1.28
CA MET A 220 -17.96 9.38 1.00
C MET A 220 -16.56 9.11 1.58
N SER A 221 -16.49 8.30 2.62
CA SER A 221 -15.27 8.12 3.43
C SER A 221 -14.59 6.78 3.20
N TRP A 222 -15.34 5.70 2.98
CA TRP A 222 -14.75 4.35 2.96
C TRP A 222 -15.51 3.35 2.07
N GLY A 223 -14.75 2.46 1.42
CA GLY A 223 -15.27 1.41 0.55
C GLY A 223 -16.08 0.32 1.25
N ALA A 224 -15.94 0.15 2.56
CA ALA A 224 -16.79 -0.78 3.31
C ALA A 224 -18.25 -0.31 3.43
N SER A 225 -18.60 0.83 2.84
CA SER A 225 -20.00 1.21 2.61
C SER A 225 -20.79 0.14 1.84
N GLU A 226 -20.15 -0.60 0.93
CA GLU A 226 -20.77 -1.71 0.22
C GLU A 226 -21.19 -2.84 1.17
N PHE A 227 -20.37 -3.13 2.19
CA PHE A 227 -20.73 -4.08 3.25
C PHE A 227 -21.97 -3.62 4.00
N MET A 228 -22.07 -2.33 4.33
CA MET A 228 -23.24 -1.80 5.04
C MET A 228 -24.51 -1.82 4.19
N LEU A 229 -24.41 -1.48 2.89
CA LEU A 229 -25.51 -1.59 1.93
C LEU A 229 -26.00 -3.04 1.82
N GLY A 230 -25.08 -3.97 1.61
CA GLY A 230 -25.37 -5.41 1.55
C GLY A 230 -25.96 -5.95 2.84
N LEU A 231 -25.46 -5.52 4.00
CA LEU A 231 -25.96 -5.93 5.33
C LEU A 231 -27.42 -5.49 5.55
N LEU A 232 -27.73 -4.23 5.25
CA LEU A 232 -29.09 -3.71 5.39
C LEU A 232 -30.05 -4.42 4.41
N ALA A 233 -29.61 -4.67 3.18
CA ALA A 233 -30.37 -5.40 2.17
C ALA A 233 -30.64 -6.85 2.60
N LEU A 234 -29.61 -7.54 3.09
CA LEU A 234 -29.72 -8.91 3.61
C LEU A 234 -30.67 -8.98 4.81
N TYR A 235 -30.58 -8.03 5.74
CA TYR A 235 -31.52 -7.92 6.86
C TYR A 235 -32.96 -7.76 6.39
N ALA A 236 -33.22 -6.80 5.49
CA ALA A 236 -34.55 -6.57 4.94
C ALA A 236 -35.11 -7.80 4.20
N PHE A 237 -34.27 -8.50 3.44
CA PHE A 237 -34.64 -9.72 2.74
C PHE A 237 -34.96 -10.88 3.70
N ILE A 238 -34.12 -11.11 4.71
CA ILE A 238 -34.36 -12.14 5.73
C ILE A 238 -35.63 -11.84 6.53
N MET A 239 -35.88 -10.58 6.89
CA MET A 239 -37.11 -10.20 7.58
C MET A 239 -38.37 -10.48 6.74
N LEU A 240 -38.28 -10.34 5.41
CA LEU A 240 -39.34 -10.73 4.49
C LEU A 240 -39.53 -12.25 4.45
N LEU A 241 -38.45 -13.04 4.40
CA LEU A 241 -38.51 -14.51 4.38
C LEU A 241 -39.09 -15.10 5.67
N ILE A 242 -38.71 -14.56 6.84
CA ILE A 242 -39.24 -15.01 8.14
C ILE A 242 -40.71 -14.55 8.32
N GLY A 243 -41.19 -13.62 7.48
CA GLY A 243 -42.55 -13.07 7.58
C GLY A 243 -42.70 -11.96 8.62
N HIS A 244 -41.60 -11.45 9.20
CA HIS A 244 -41.57 -10.31 10.12
C HIS A 244 -41.61 -8.96 9.38
N TYR A 245 -42.47 -8.83 8.38
CA TYR A 245 -42.61 -7.57 7.66
C TYR A 245 -43.35 -6.53 8.50
N SER A 246 -42.85 -5.29 8.49
CA SER A 246 -43.55 -4.15 9.09
C SER A 246 -43.46 -2.90 8.23
N LYS A 247 -44.47 -2.01 8.32
CA LYS A 247 -44.45 -0.70 7.65
C LYS A 247 -43.27 0.16 8.09
N ARG A 248 -42.80 -0.03 9.33
CA ARG A 248 -41.63 0.67 9.90
C ARG A 248 -40.33 0.21 9.23
N LEU A 249 -40.23 -1.08 8.93
CA LEU A 249 -39.11 -1.65 8.17
C LEU A 249 -39.06 -1.02 6.77
N LEU A 250 -40.18 -1.01 6.05
CA LEU A 250 -40.27 -0.41 4.72
C LEU A 250 -39.84 1.07 4.72
N SER A 251 -40.46 1.90 5.58
CA SER A 251 -40.16 3.33 5.60
C SER A 251 -38.73 3.62 6.01
N SER A 252 -38.21 2.93 7.03
CA SER A 252 -36.84 3.14 7.50
C SER A 252 -35.81 2.68 6.48
N TYR A 253 -36.04 1.54 5.82
CA TYR A 253 -35.15 1.00 4.79
C TYR A 253 -35.11 1.90 3.55
N LEU A 254 -36.28 2.26 2.99
CA LEU A 254 -36.34 3.10 1.80
C LEU A 254 -35.66 4.45 2.00
N ILE A 255 -35.92 5.12 3.12
CA ILE A 255 -35.34 6.45 3.39
C ILE A 255 -33.82 6.34 3.58
N THR A 256 -33.36 5.34 4.31
CA THR A 256 -31.93 5.15 4.59
C THR A 256 -31.16 4.85 3.30
N ILE A 257 -31.64 3.90 2.49
CA ILE A 257 -30.97 3.47 1.26
C ILE A 257 -31.05 4.55 0.18
N ALA A 258 -32.21 5.18 -0.03
CA ALA A 258 -32.37 6.22 -1.06
C ALA A 258 -31.47 7.43 -0.77
N LEU A 259 -31.45 7.91 0.48
CA LEU A 259 -30.63 9.07 0.85
C LEU A 259 -29.14 8.71 0.85
N GLY A 260 -28.78 7.53 1.35
CA GLY A 260 -27.39 7.06 1.37
C GLY A 260 -26.79 6.94 -0.03
N ILE A 261 -27.49 6.24 -0.93
CA ILE A 261 -27.08 6.11 -2.35
C ILE A 261 -27.04 7.48 -3.02
N PHE A 262 -28.04 8.34 -2.81
CA PHE A 262 -28.05 9.67 -3.42
C PHE A 262 -26.81 10.48 -3.03
N ILE A 263 -26.48 10.56 -1.73
CA ILE A 263 -25.32 11.32 -1.25
C ILE A 263 -24.01 10.67 -1.68
N GLY A 264 -23.90 9.35 -1.60
CA GLY A 264 -22.67 8.65 -1.95
C GLY A 264 -22.27 8.79 -3.42
N ASN A 265 -23.25 8.86 -4.32
CA ASN A 265 -23.02 9.01 -5.77
C ASN A 265 -22.84 10.46 -6.23
N LEU A 266 -23.04 11.46 -5.35
CA LEU A 266 -22.68 12.86 -5.65
C LEU A 266 -21.17 13.05 -5.77
N ILE A 267 -20.38 12.15 -5.17
CA ILE A 267 -18.91 12.22 -5.28
C ILE A 267 -18.48 11.66 -6.64
N PRO A 268 -17.65 12.39 -7.40
CA PRO A 268 -17.21 11.98 -8.73
C PRO A 268 -16.55 10.60 -8.80
N ARG A 269 -15.85 10.17 -7.73
CA ARG A 269 -15.26 8.83 -7.61
C ARG A 269 -16.28 7.69 -7.71
N ASN A 270 -17.40 7.81 -7.01
CA ASN A 270 -18.46 6.80 -7.09
C ASN A 270 -19.32 7.06 -8.34
N GLY A 271 -19.61 8.34 -8.62
CA GLY A 271 -20.37 8.77 -9.79
C GLY A 271 -21.75 8.12 -9.89
N PHE A 272 -22.53 8.48 -10.91
CA PHE A 272 -23.78 7.78 -11.20
C PHE A 272 -23.57 6.51 -12.03
N GLY A 273 -22.34 6.24 -12.48
CA GLY A 273 -21.96 5.02 -13.19
C GLY A 273 -22.11 3.78 -12.32
N ASN A 274 -21.76 3.86 -11.03
CA ASN A 274 -21.83 2.73 -10.11
C ASN A 274 -23.27 2.30 -9.74
N LEU A 275 -24.31 2.99 -10.24
CA LEU A 275 -25.69 2.55 -10.07
C LEU A 275 -25.99 1.21 -10.76
N THR A 276 -25.19 0.83 -11.76
CA THR A 276 -25.29 -0.48 -12.43
C THR A 276 -24.58 -1.60 -11.68
N ASP A 277 -23.81 -1.28 -10.64
CA ASP A 277 -23.08 -2.29 -9.88
C ASP A 277 -24.02 -3.12 -9.02
N PHE A 278 -23.73 -4.43 -8.93
CA PHE A 278 -24.55 -5.36 -8.16
C PHE A 278 -24.67 -4.97 -6.68
N SER A 279 -23.62 -4.36 -6.11
CA SER A 279 -23.59 -3.89 -4.71
C SER A 279 -24.64 -2.81 -4.42
N VAL A 280 -25.05 -2.03 -5.43
CA VAL A 280 -26.09 -0.99 -5.34
C VAL A 280 -27.45 -1.50 -5.82
N LEU A 281 -27.46 -2.30 -6.89
CA LEU A 281 -28.69 -2.89 -7.43
C LEU A 281 -29.36 -3.86 -6.46
N ALA A 282 -28.60 -4.65 -5.69
CA ALA A 282 -29.18 -5.59 -4.73
C ALA A 282 -30.00 -4.87 -3.63
N PRO A 283 -29.50 -3.83 -2.94
CA PRO A 283 -30.30 -3.02 -2.02
C PRO A 283 -31.54 -2.39 -2.64
N ILE A 284 -31.45 -1.89 -3.89
CA ILE A 284 -32.57 -1.31 -4.63
C ILE A 284 -33.61 -2.40 -4.98
N GLY A 285 -33.16 -3.59 -5.39
CA GLY A 285 -34.01 -4.75 -5.65
C GLY A 285 -34.80 -5.17 -4.42
N VAL A 286 -34.14 -5.24 -3.25
CA VAL A 286 -34.82 -5.54 -1.97
C VAL A 286 -35.79 -4.43 -1.57
N ALA A 287 -35.46 -3.15 -1.82
CA ALA A 287 -36.41 -2.05 -1.65
C ALA A 287 -37.66 -2.24 -2.52
N GLY A 288 -37.47 -2.60 -3.79
CA GLY A 288 -38.55 -2.94 -4.71
C GLY A 288 -39.42 -4.10 -4.21
N LEU A 289 -38.80 -5.18 -3.72
CA LEU A 289 -39.51 -6.32 -3.14
C LEU A 289 -40.35 -5.92 -1.92
N LEU A 290 -39.82 -5.11 -1.02
CA LEU A 290 -40.58 -4.62 0.14
C LEU A 290 -41.79 -3.76 -0.27
N VAL A 291 -41.63 -2.92 -1.31
CA VAL A 291 -42.72 -2.11 -1.85
C VAL A 291 -43.78 -3.00 -2.50
N LEU A 292 -43.38 -3.96 -3.33
CA LEU A 292 -44.29 -4.92 -3.96
C LEU A 292 -45.03 -5.75 -2.92
N TYR A 293 -44.36 -6.15 -1.84
CA TYR A 293 -44.98 -6.88 -0.74
C TYR A 293 -46.03 -6.02 0.01
N GLU A 294 -45.75 -4.74 0.28
CA GLU A 294 -46.74 -3.82 0.86
C GLU A 294 -47.93 -3.59 -0.07
N ILE A 295 -47.69 -3.43 -1.38
CA ILE A 295 -48.75 -3.30 -2.39
C ILE A 295 -49.61 -4.57 -2.40
N TRP A 296 -48.99 -5.75 -2.36
CA TRP A 296 -49.68 -7.04 -2.28
C TRP A 296 -50.57 -7.14 -1.05
N LEU A 297 -50.06 -6.78 0.14
CA LEU A 297 -50.84 -6.76 1.38
C LEU A 297 -52.02 -5.78 1.30
N ARG A 298 -51.83 -4.60 0.71
CA ARG A 298 -52.92 -3.63 0.52
C ARG A 298 -53.97 -4.13 -0.44
N ILE A 299 -53.57 -4.70 -1.58
CA ILE A 299 -54.50 -5.33 -2.53
C ILE A 299 -55.24 -6.49 -1.87
N GLY A 300 -54.58 -7.26 -0.99
CA GLY A 300 -55.20 -8.29 -0.15
C GLY A 300 -56.28 -7.74 0.79
N GLY A 301 -56.01 -6.63 1.47
CA GLY A 301 -57.02 -5.93 2.28
C GLY A 301 -58.21 -5.41 1.46
N TYR A 302 -57.96 -4.92 0.23
CA TYR A 302 -59.01 -4.55 -0.71
C TYR A 302 -59.75 -5.78 -1.31
N ARG A 303 -59.12 -6.97 -1.37
CA ARG A 303 -59.75 -8.23 -1.80
C ARG A 303 -60.82 -8.69 -0.81
N GLU A 304 -60.62 -8.54 0.50
CA GLU A 304 -61.64 -8.91 1.49
C GLU A 304 -62.87 -7.99 1.44
N ALA A 305 -62.67 -6.71 1.15
CA ALA A 305 -63.76 -5.74 0.96
C ALA A 305 -64.45 -5.82 -0.41
N THR A 306 -63.81 -6.43 -1.42
CA THR A 306 -64.25 -6.39 -2.84
C THR A 306 -64.13 -7.77 -3.53
N ALA A 307 -64.34 -8.85 -2.79
CA ALA A 307 -64.06 -10.22 -3.22
C ALA A 307 -64.81 -10.66 -4.50
N ASN A 308 -65.97 -10.07 -4.80
CA ASN A 308 -66.82 -10.50 -5.93
C ASN A 308 -66.53 -9.80 -7.26
N VAL A 309 -65.79 -8.69 -7.30
CA VAL A 309 -65.60 -7.90 -8.54
C VAL A 309 -64.23 -8.13 -9.19
N LEU A 310 -63.20 -8.51 -8.42
CA LEU A 310 -61.82 -8.58 -8.91
C LEU A 310 -61.33 -10.01 -9.25
N ALA A 311 -62.15 -11.04 -9.02
CA ALA A 311 -61.80 -12.44 -9.28
C ALA A 311 -61.39 -12.76 -10.74
N PRO A 312 -61.96 -12.14 -11.80
CA PRO A 312 -61.60 -12.48 -13.19
C PRO A 312 -60.23 -11.96 -13.64
N HIS A 313 -59.73 -10.86 -13.06
CA HIS A 313 -58.51 -10.16 -13.51
C HIS A 313 -57.26 -10.53 -12.69
N MET A 314 -57.39 -11.42 -11.70
CA MET A 314 -56.28 -11.84 -10.84
C MET A 314 -55.26 -12.75 -11.52
N LYS A 315 -55.69 -13.65 -12.41
CA LYS A 315 -54.78 -14.57 -13.11
C LYS A 315 -53.80 -13.84 -14.05
N PRO A 316 -54.21 -12.83 -14.85
CA PRO A 316 -53.28 -12.05 -15.68
C PRO A 316 -52.24 -11.26 -14.89
N ILE A 317 -52.62 -10.65 -13.76
CA ILE A 317 -51.70 -9.85 -12.93
C ILE A 317 -50.69 -10.76 -12.23
N LEU A 318 -51.14 -11.88 -11.68
CA LEU A 318 -50.26 -12.87 -11.06
C LEU A 318 -49.32 -13.49 -12.09
N PHE A 319 -49.83 -13.80 -13.29
CA PHE A 319 -49.04 -14.30 -14.41
C PHE A 319 -48.00 -13.26 -14.83
N GLY A 320 -48.34 -11.97 -14.93
CA GLY A 320 -47.40 -10.90 -15.28
C GLY A 320 -46.27 -10.68 -14.26
N ILE A 321 -46.57 -10.76 -12.96
CA ILE A 321 -45.54 -10.63 -11.91
C ILE A 321 -44.67 -11.88 -11.86
N ILE A 322 -45.27 -13.07 -11.93
CA ILE A 322 -44.53 -14.34 -11.91
C ILE A 322 -43.69 -14.49 -13.19
N THR A 323 -44.19 -14.12 -14.38
CA THR A 323 -43.39 -14.16 -15.62
C THR A 323 -42.27 -13.13 -15.62
N SER A 324 -42.43 -11.97 -14.97
CA SER A 324 -41.34 -11.00 -14.82
C SER A 324 -40.25 -11.54 -13.89
N VAL A 325 -40.63 -12.12 -12.75
CA VAL A 325 -39.68 -12.71 -11.79
C VAL A 325 -39.01 -13.96 -12.37
N VAL A 326 -39.78 -14.86 -12.99
CA VAL A 326 -39.25 -16.04 -13.69
C VAL A 326 -38.41 -15.62 -14.90
N GLY A 327 -38.76 -14.54 -15.61
CA GLY A 327 -37.96 -14.00 -16.70
C GLY A 327 -36.61 -13.47 -16.24
N VAL A 328 -36.58 -12.72 -15.13
CA VAL A 328 -35.33 -12.25 -14.51
C VAL A 328 -34.51 -13.43 -13.98
N VAL A 329 -35.11 -14.39 -13.29
CA VAL A 329 -34.41 -15.58 -12.77
C VAL A 329 -33.89 -16.47 -13.89
N SER A 330 -34.68 -16.66 -14.96
CA SER A 330 -34.27 -17.45 -16.14
C SER A 330 -33.18 -16.74 -16.94
N TYR A 331 -33.21 -15.41 -17.03
CA TYR A 331 -32.14 -14.62 -17.63
C TYR A 331 -30.85 -14.69 -16.80
N LEU A 332 -30.93 -14.61 -15.46
CA LEU A 332 -29.79 -14.80 -14.57
C LEU A 332 -29.20 -16.21 -14.67
N LEU A 333 -30.05 -17.25 -14.76
CA LEU A 333 -29.62 -18.63 -14.98
C LEU A 333 -29.03 -18.85 -16.37
N TYR A 334 -29.56 -18.19 -17.40
CA TYR A 334 -29.04 -18.23 -18.78
C TYR A 334 -27.68 -17.52 -18.90
N VAL A 335 -27.51 -16.38 -18.21
CA VAL A 335 -26.23 -15.67 -18.13
C VAL A 335 -25.22 -16.47 -17.32
N GLY A 336 -25.67 -17.17 -16.27
CA GLY A 336 -24.82 -18.04 -15.44
C GLY A 336 -24.43 -19.38 -16.09
N SER A 337 -25.12 -19.83 -17.15
CA SER A 337 -24.86 -21.10 -17.85
C SER A 337 -23.96 -20.96 -19.08
N GLN A 338 -23.70 -19.73 -19.55
CA GLN A 338 -22.59 -19.48 -20.45
C GLN A 338 -21.31 -19.71 -19.66
N THR A 339 -20.51 -20.68 -20.10
CA THR A 339 -19.19 -21.00 -19.55
C THR A 339 -18.45 -19.72 -19.19
N LEU A 340 -18.26 -19.51 -17.88
CA LEU A 340 -17.34 -18.55 -17.30
C LEU A 340 -15.91 -18.95 -17.71
N SER A 341 -15.57 -18.81 -19.00
CA SER A 341 -14.22 -18.41 -19.37
C SER A 341 -14.10 -16.98 -18.89
N ILE A 342 -13.67 -16.83 -17.63
CA ILE A 342 -13.31 -15.56 -17.00
C ILE A 342 -12.17 -14.99 -17.84
N THR A 343 -12.54 -14.27 -18.89
CA THR A 343 -11.61 -13.50 -19.71
C THR A 343 -11.55 -12.12 -19.06
N PRO A 344 -10.35 -11.61 -18.75
CA PRO A 344 -10.21 -10.31 -18.12
C PRO A 344 -10.73 -9.25 -19.10
N TYR A 345 -11.59 -8.37 -18.59
CA TYR A 345 -12.23 -7.27 -19.30
C TYR A 345 -13.30 -7.64 -20.35
N SER A 346 -14.45 -7.00 -20.19
CA SER A 346 -15.57 -6.89 -21.13
C SER A 346 -16.39 -8.16 -21.40
N SER A 347 -17.55 -8.26 -20.76
CA SER A 347 -18.73 -8.89 -21.39
C SER A 347 -20.03 -8.77 -20.59
N ASN A 348 -20.03 -8.27 -19.34
CA ASN A 348 -21.28 -8.08 -18.60
C ASN A 348 -21.37 -6.72 -17.89
N PRO A 349 -22.21 -5.77 -18.37
CA PRO A 349 -22.37 -4.45 -17.75
C PRO A 349 -23.20 -4.46 -16.45
N ILE A 350 -23.72 -5.61 -16.01
CA ILE A 350 -24.65 -5.72 -14.86
C ILE A 350 -23.99 -6.44 -13.65
N LEU A 351 -22.87 -7.14 -13.85
CA LEU A 351 -22.20 -7.96 -12.82
C LEU A 351 -20.73 -7.57 -12.63
N GLN A 352 -20.42 -6.28 -12.65
CA GLN A 352 -19.10 -5.81 -12.22
C GLN A 352 -19.06 -5.72 -10.70
N ILE A 353 -18.86 -6.85 -10.02
CA ILE A 353 -18.43 -6.80 -8.62
C ILE A 353 -16.91 -6.55 -8.66
N GLY A 354 -16.44 -5.52 -7.96
CA GLY A 354 -15.00 -5.25 -7.86
C GLY A 354 -14.25 -6.50 -7.41
N GLN A 355 -13.14 -6.85 -8.07
CA GLN A 355 -12.42 -8.10 -7.86
C GLN A 355 -12.01 -8.32 -6.39
N LYS A 356 -11.68 -7.24 -5.67
CA LYS A 356 -11.41 -7.22 -4.23
C LYS A 356 -12.59 -7.71 -3.37
N PHE A 357 -13.83 -7.46 -3.79
CA PHE A 357 -15.01 -7.92 -3.07
C PHE A 357 -15.36 -9.37 -3.40
N ILE A 358 -15.15 -9.81 -4.64
CA ILE A 358 -15.30 -11.23 -5.02
C ILE A 358 -14.31 -12.10 -4.25
N SER A 359 -13.05 -11.67 -4.13
CA SER A 359 -12.02 -12.42 -3.40
C SER A 359 -12.30 -12.54 -1.90
N VAL A 360 -13.11 -11.64 -1.34
CA VAL A 360 -13.59 -11.73 0.05
C VAL A 360 -14.73 -12.74 0.18
N ILE A 361 -15.62 -12.82 -0.80
CA ILE A 361 -16.73 -13.78 -0.85
C ILE A 361 -16.21 -15.21 -1.11
N ASN A 362 -15.30 -15.37 -2.08
CA ASN A 362 -14.65 -16.63 -2.41
C ASN A 362 -13.12 -16.51 -2.23
N PRO A 363 -12.55 -17.03 -1.13
CA PRO A 363 -11.13 -16.90 -0.84
C PRO A 363 -10.23 -17.69 -1.81
N PHE A 364 -10.75 -18.69 -2.54
CA PHE A 364 -9.95 -19.48 -3.48
C PHE A 364 -9.52 -18.68 -4.72
N LEU A 365 -10.37 -17.76 -5.19
CA LEU A 365 -10.06 -16.86 -6.33
C LEU A 365 -8.97 -15.83 -5.99
N ARG A 366 -8.61 -15.68 -4.71
CA ARG A 366 -7.55 -14.76 -4.27
C ARG A 366 -6.16 -15.30 -4.56
N LEU A 367 -5.99 -16.63 -4.48
CA LEU A 367 -4.70 -17.28 -4.76
C LEU A 367 -4.27 -17.05 -6.22
N ASP A 368 -5.25 -16.88 -7.12
CA ASP A 368 -5.01 -16.62 -8.54
C ASP A 368 -4.64 -15.15 -8.85
N GLN A 369 -4.64 -14.24 -7.87
CA GLN A 369 -4.34 -12.82 -8.07
C GLN A 369 -3.18 -12.36 -7.18
N ARG A 370 -1.94 -12.40 -7.71
CA ARG A 370 -0.74 -12.23 -6.88
C ARG A 370 -0.55 -10.81 -6.33
N ILE A 371 -1.00 -9.75 -7.03
CA ILE A 371 -0.98 -8.35 -6.52
C ILE A 371 -1.87 -8.19 -5.26
N LEU A 372 -3.04 -8.85 -5.22
CA LEU A 372 -3.89 -8.77 -4.03
C LEU A 372 -3.40 -9.68 -2.92
N ALA A 373 -2.78 -10.82 -3.26
CA ALA A 373 -2.20 -11.74 -2.29
C ALA A 373 -0.93 -11.19 -1.62
N SER A 374 -0.17 -10.30 -2.30
CA SER A 374 1.06 -9.72 -1.77
C SER A 374 0.84 -8.78 -0.58
N VAL A 375 -0.37 -8.24 -0.44
CA VAL A 375 -0.72 -7.40 0.72
C VAL A 375 -0.99 -8.28 1.93
N ALA A 376 -0.14 -8.19 2.95
CA ALA A 376 -0.26 -9.00 4.17
C ALA A 376 -1.65 -8.89 4.84
N GLU A 377 -2.32 -7.75 4.70
CA GLU A 377 -3.68 -7.53 5.22
C GLU A 377 -4.76 -8.37 4.55
N HIS A 378 -4.48 -8.89 3.35
CA HIS A 378 -5.36 -9.72 2.53
C HIS A 378 -5.16 -11.21 2.78
N LEU A 379 -4.33 -11.60 3.74
CA LEU A 379 -4.21 -13.00 4.15
C LEU A 379 -5.42 -13.46 4.99
N PRO A 380 -5.73 -14.77 4.99
CA PRO A 380 -6.75 -15.34 5.86
C PRO A 380 -6.32 -15.28 7.33
N SER A 381 -7.30 -15.16 8.23
CA SER A 381 -7.05 -14.98 9.66
C SER A 381 -6.84 -16.31 10.38
N PRO A 382 -5.65 -16.62 10.92
CA PRO A 382 -5.48 -17.76 11.81
C PRO A 382 -6.21 -17.51 13.14
N TRP A 383 -6.57 -18.58 13.86
CA TRP A 383 -7.29 -18.46 15.14
C TRP A 383 -6.53 -17.60 16.17
N GLY A 384 -5.19 -17.65 16.16
CA GLY A 384 -4.34 -16.83 17.03
C GLY A 384 -4.51 -15.32 16.78
N SER A 385 -4.72 -14.91 15.52
CA SER A 385 -5.01 -13.51 15.17
C SER A 385 -6.36 -13.06 15.76
N PHE A 386 -7.40 -13.90 15.70
CA PHE A 386 -8.68 -13.59 16.35
C PHE A 386 -8.56 -13.44 17.86
N TYR A 387 -7.77 -14.28 18.53
CA TYR A 387 -7.54 -14.17 19.97
C TYR A 387 -6.77 -12.89 20.33
N ASN A 388 -5.73 -12.55 19.58
CA ASN A 388 -4.94 -11.33 19.81
C ASN A 388 -5.76 -10.05 19.57
N THR A 389 -6.70 -10.09 18.62
CA THR A 389 -7.47 -8.89 18.22
C THR A 389 -8.78 -8.71 18.99
N LEU A 390 -9.47 -9.80 19.37
CA LEU A 390 -10.76 -9.75 20.10
C LEU A 390 -10.61 -10.03 21.60
N LEU A 391 -9.46 -10.56 22.03
CA LEU A 391 -9.17 -10.94 23.41
C LEU A 391 -10.24 -11.91 23.95
N ILE A 392 -10.54 -11.82 25.26
CA ILE A 392 -11.54 -12.64 25.96
C ILE A 392 -12.97 -12.51 25.36
N LEU A 393 -13.27 -11.44 24.62
CA LEU A 393 -14.61 -11.23 24.04
C LEU A 393 -14.99 -12.32 23.03
N ILE A 394 -14.02 -13.02 22.45
CA ILE A 394 -14.25 -14.16 21.55
C ILE A 394 -15.10 -15.25 22.21
N PHE A 395 -14.99 -15.46 23.53
CA PHE A 395 -15.78 -16.45 24.27
C PHE A 395 -17.19 -15.95 24.60
N PHE A 396 -17.36 -14.64 24.76
CA PHE A 396 -18.67 -14.02 25.02
C PHE A 396 -19.49 -13.85 23.74
N PHE A 397 -18.84 -13.79 22.58
CA PHE A 397 -19.49 -13.55 21.29
C PHE A 397 -20.55 -14.63 20.93
N PRO A 398 -20.26 -15.95 20.95
CA PRO A 398 -21.25 -16.98 20.64
C PRO A 398 -22.43 -16.99 21.63
N LEU A 399 -22.16 -16.71 22.91
CA LEU A 399 -23.19 -16.59 23.95
C LEU A 399 -24.13 -15.42 23.65
N GLY A 400 -23.59 -14.30 23.17
CA GLY A 400 -24.36 -13.13 22.75
C GLY A 400 -25.31 -13.48 21.60
N LEU A 401 -24.80 -14.17 20.57
CA LEU A 401 -25.62 -14.65 19.44
C LEU A 401 -26.74 -15.57 19.93
N TYR A 402 -26.44 -16.52 20.82
CA TYR A 402 -27.44 -17.43 21.37
C TYR A 402 -28.58 -16.68 22.10
N PHE A 403 -28.24 -15.70 22.94
CA PHE A 403 -29.25 -14.94 23.68
C PHE A 403 -30.13 -14.06 22.77
N LEU A 404 -29.54 -13.44 21.75
CA LEU A 404 -30.30 -12.67 20.76
C LEU A 404 -31.22 -13.57 19.92
N PHE A 405 -30.71 -14.72 19.47
CA PHE A 405 -31.48 -15.69 18.70
C PHE A 405 -32.70 -16.20 19.49
N LYS A 406 -32.52 -16.49 20.78
CA LYS A 406 -33.60 -16.91 21.67
C LYS A 406 -34.65 -15.81 21.88
N ARG A 407 -34.26 -14.53 21.83
CA ARG A 407 -35.15 -13.39 22.05
C ARG A 407 -35.94 -13.03 20.78
N GLY A 408 -35.31 -13.10 19.61
CA GLY A 408 -35.96 -13.07 18.30
C GLY A 408 -36.72 -11.79 17.94
N ARG A 409 -36.33 -10.61 18.47
CA ARG A 409 -36.95 -9.31 18.07
C ARG A 409 -36.40 -8.81 16.74
N ASP A 410 -37.12 -7.90 16.09
CA ASP A 410 -36.69 -7.25 14.85
C ASP A 410 -35.27 -6.67 14.95
N GLU A 411 -34.94 -5.97 16.04
CA GLU A 411 -33.60 -5.42 16.27
C GLU A 411 -32.51 -6.50 16.53
N ASP A 412 -32.90 -7.68 17.01
CA ASP A 412 -31.97 -8.77 17.29
C ASP A 412 -31.47 -9.39 16.01
N TRP A 413 -32.36 -9.57 15.03
CA TRP A 413 -32.02 -10.08 13.71
C TRP A 413 -30.99 -9.22 12.99
N LEU A 414 -31.08 -7.90 13.12
CA LEU A 414 -30.08 -6.99 12.55
C LEU A 414 -28.68 -7.25 13.11
N ILE A 415 -28.54 -7.34 14.43
CA ILE A 415 -27.24 -7.56 15.09
C ILE A 415 -26.75 -9.00 14.93
N LEU A 416 -27.65 -9.99 14.87
CA LEU A 416 -27.31 -11.38 14.57
C LEU A 416 -26.71 -11.51 13.17
N ILE A 417 -27.38 -10.95 12.16
CA ILE A 417 -26.90 -10.98 10.78
C ILE A 417 -25.58 -10.22 10.69
N TYR A 418 -25.47 -9.05 11.32
CA TYR A 418 -24.22 -8.29 11.37
C TYR A 418 -23.07 -9.10 11.98
N GLY A 419 -23.30 -9.78 13.10
CA GLY A 419 -22.28 -10.63 13.74
C GLY A 419 -21.85 -11.82 12.86
N VAL A 420 -22.81 -12.55 12.29
CA VAL A 420 -22.53 -13.76 11.49
C VAL A 420 -21.81 -13.40 10.19
N THR A 421 -22.26 -12.38 9.46
CA THR A 421 -21.61 -11.96 8.21
C THR A 421 -20.21 -11.39 8.48
N SER A 422 -20.05 -10.58 9.53
CA SER A 422 -18.75 -10.01 9.88
C SER A 422 -17.73 -11.07 10.28
N VAL A 423 -18.14 -12.16 10.94
CA VAL A 423 -17.22 -13.27 11.27
C VAL A 423 -16.73 -13.98 10.02
N TYR A 424 -17.63 -14.26 9.07
CA TYR A 424 -17.23 -14.87 7.79
C TYR A 424 -16.20 -14.00 7.06
N PHE A 425 -16.47 -12.70 6.96
CA PHE A 425 -15.58 -11.77 6.28
C PHE A 425 -14.24 -11.57 7.01
N ALA A 426 -14.26 -11.46 8.34
CA ALA A 426 -13.02 -11.39 9.13
C ALA A 426 -12.22 -12.70 9.09
N GLY A 427 -12.87 -13.84 8.90
CA GLY A 427 -12.20 -15.14 8.70
C GLY A 427 -11.51 -15.20 7.34
N SER A 428 -12.18 -14.68 6.31
CA SER A 428 -11.64 -14.59 4.95
C SER A 428 -10.46 -13.60 4.85
N MET A 429 -10.47 -12.50 5.61
CA MET A 429 -9.46 -11.44 5.49
C MET A 429 -9.18 -10.75 6.83
N ILE A 430 -7.89 -10.67 7.22
CA ILE A 430 -7.46 -10.06 8.49
C ILE A 430 -7.90 -8.60 8.63
N ARG A 431 -7.79 -7.79 7.56
CA ARG A 431 -8.23 -6.37 7.57
C ARG A 431 -9.68 -6.19 8.02
N LEU A 432 -10.57 -7.14 7.70
CA LEU A 432 -12.00 -7.04 7.98
C LEU A 432 -12.36 -7.35 9.45
N GLY A 433 -11.37 -7.76 10.28
CA GLY A 433 -11.52 -7.82 11.73
C GLY A 433 -11.96 -6.49 12.36
N LEU A 434 -11.65 -5.36 11.72
CA LEU A 434 -12.11 -4.03 12.11
C LEU A 434 -13.64 -3.89 12.07
N ILE A 435 -14.30 -4.45 11.04
CA ILE A 435 -15.76 -4.39 10.88
C ILE A 435 -16.43 -5.34 11.89
N LEU A 436 -15.77 -6.43 12.26
CA LEU A 436 -16.24 -7.36 13.27
C LEU A 436 -16.22 -6.75 14.70
N ALA A 437 -15.28 -5.86 14.98
CA ALA A 437 -15.02 -5.34 16.33
C ALA A 437 -16.26 -4.72 17.02
N PRO A 438 -17.04 -3.80 16.40
CA PRO A 438 -18.24 -3.26 17.03
C PRO A 438 -19.35 -4.31 17.23
N GLY A 439 -19.50 -5.25 16.30
CA GLY A 439 -20.44 -6.36 16.41
C GLY A 439 -20.13 -7.26 17.61
N VAL A 440 -18.85 -7.64 17.76
CA VAL A 440 -18.37 -8.41 18.91
C VAL A 440 -18.56 -7.66 20.23
N ALA A 441 -18.23 -6.37 20.27
CA ALA A 441 -18.41 -5.55 21.47
C ALA A 441 -19.88 -5.50 21.95
N VAL A 442 -20.83 -5.34 21.02
CA VAL A 442 -22.26 -5.30 21.37
C VAL A 442 -22.77 -6.69 21.78
N LEU A 443 -22.41 -7.75 21.06
CA LEU A 443 -22.83 -9.11 21.37
C LEU A 443 -22.23 -9.62 22.70
N ALA A 444 -20.96 -9.34 22.95
CA ALA A 444 -20.31 -9.66 24.21
C ALA A 444 -20.94 -8.89 25.39
N ALA A 445 -21.35 -7.64 25.18
CA ALA A 445 -22.07 -6.86 26.19
C ALA A 445 -23.45 -7.47 26.53
N VAL A 446 -24.18 -7.96 25.51
CA VAL A 446 -25.44 -8.68 25.72
C VAL A 446 -25.21 -9.99 26.50
N ALA A 447 -24.14 -10.73 26.17
CA ALA A 447 -23.77 -11.95 26.87
C ALA A 447 -23.44 -11.66 28.35
N ALA A 448 -22.54 -10.71 28.61
CA ALA A 448 -22.16 -10.31 29.97
C ALA A 448 -23.37 -9.88 30.79
N TYR A 449 -24.27 -9.06 30.22
CA TYR A 449 -25.49 -8.65 30.92
C TYR A 449 -26.42 -9.83 31.23
N ASN A 450 -26.67 -10.73 30.28
CA ASN A 450 -27.59 -11.85 30.50
C ASN A 450 -27.03 -12.88 31.48
N VAL A 451 -25.71 -13.06 31.53
CA VAL A 451 -25.06 -13.91 32.54
C VAL A 451 -25.12 -13.24 33.92
N LEU A 452 -24.92 -11.93 34.01
CA LEU A 452 -24.91 -11.19 35.29
C LEU A 452 -26.31 -10.85 35.83
N SER A 453 -27.33 -10.73 34.98
CA SER A 453 -28.67 -10.28 35.37
C SER A 453 -29.35 -11.15 36.44
N PRO A 454 -29.29 -12.50 36.39
CA PRO A 454 -29.82 -13.35 37.45
C PRO A 454 -29.15 -13.08 38.81
N TYR A 455 -27.82 -12.97 38.82
CA TYR A 455 -27.05 -12.68 40.04
C TYR A 455 -27.33 -11.27 40.57
N ALA A 456 -27.48 -10.29 39.68
CA ALA A 456 -27.83 -8.90 40.04
C ALA A 456 -29.16 -8.83 40.79
N LYS A 457 -30.17 -9.59 40.35
CA LYS A 457 -31.49 -9.63 41.00
C LYS A 457 -31.41 -10.24 42.40
N VAL A 458 -30.57 -11.26 42.60
CA VAL A 458 -30.34 -11.86 43.92
C VAL A 458 -29.71 -10.86 44.89
N VAL A 459 -28.76 -10.03 44.43
CA VAL A 459 -28.10 -9.00 45.26
C VAL A 459 -29.02 -7.80 45.55
N THR A 460 -29.87 -7.44 44.58
CA THR A 460 -30.72 -6.22 44.66
C THR A 460 -32.10 -6.46 45.27
N GLN A 461 -32.62 -7.68 45.26
CA GLN A 461 -33.92 -7.98 45.87
C GLN A 461 -33.80 -8.17 47.39
N GLN A 462 -34.40 -7.24 48.14
CA GLN A 462 -35.17 -7.61 49.33
C GLN A 462 -36.27 -8.59 48.88
N SER A 463 -36.36 -9.75 49.54
CA SER A 463 -37.25 -10.86 49.21
C SER A 463 -38.69 -10.42 48.92
N VAL A 464 -39.11 -10.45 47.66
CA VAL A 464 -40.54 -10.52 47.32
C VAL A 464 -40.73 -11.76 46.47
N PHE A 465 -41.02 -12.86 47.15
CA PHE A 465 -41.46 -14.11 46.53
C PHE A 465 -42.80 -13.88 45.83
N GLU A 466 -42.79 -13.61 44.53
CA GLU A 466 -43.96 -13.87 43.71
C GLU A 466 -43.93 -15.34 43.29
N ARG A 467 -44.70 -16.18 44.01
CA ARG A 467 -44.88 -17.60 43.72
C ARG A 467 -45.53 -17.77 42.34
N ARG A 468 -44.73 -17.89 41.28
CA ARG A 468 -45.09 -18.68 40.10
C ARG A 468 -44.06 -19.79 39.91
N ARG A 469 -44.58 -21.01 39.83
CA ARG A 469 -43.89 -22.30 39.84
C ARG A 469 -42.66 -22.34 38.92
N PHE A 470 -41.48 -22.06 39.47
CA PHE A 470 -40.21 -22.60 39.00
C PHE A 470 -39.82 -23.71 39.97
N ARG A 471 -39.61 -24.93 39.47
CA ARG A 471 -38.99 -26.01 40.25
C ARG A 471 -37.58 -25.54 40.62
N MET A 472 -37.34 -25.33 41.91
CA MET A 472 -36.05 -24.96 42.49
C MET A 472 -34.97 -25.99 42.12
N SER A 473 -33.85 -25.54 41.58
CA SER A 473 -32.55 -26.18 41.80
C SER A 473 -31.66 -25.15 42.50
N SER A 474 -31.26 -25.45 43.75
CA SER A 474 -30.42 -24.66 44.67
C SER A 474 -30.70 -23.16 44.75
N SER A 475 -31.16 -22.67 45.89
CA SER A 475 -31.23 -21.22 46.14
C SER A 475 -29.86 -20.59 45.91
N LEU A 476 -29.72 -19.78 44.86
CA LEU A 476 -28.54 -18.93 44.65
C LEU A 476 -28.35 -18.06 45.89
N THR A 477 -27.34 -18.35 46.70
CA THR A 477 -26.97 -17.54 47.86
C THR A 477 -26.31 -16.25 47.39
N SER A 478 -26.33 -15.22 48.25
CA SER A 478 -25.61 -13.96 47.99
C SER A 478 -24.10 -14.15 47.80
N GLU A 479 -23.53 -15.23 48.34
CA GLU A 479 -22.12 -15.58 48.17
C GLU A 479 -21.84 -16.09 46.75
N HIS A 480 -22.73 -16.93 46.19
CA HIS A 480 -22.63 -17.39 44.81
C HIS A 480 -22.81 -16.25 43.80
N SER A 481 -23.66 -15.26 44.09
CA SER A 481 -23.79 -14.09 43.23
C SER A 481 -22.57 -13.18 43.31
N LEU A 482 -22.02 -12.93 44.50
CA LEU A 482 -20.81 -12.12 44.66
C LEU A 482 -19.61 -12.75 43.96
N THR A 483 -19.42 -14.07 44.09
CA THR A 483 -18.36 -14.81 43.40
C THR A 483 -18.52 -14.79 41.88
N ALA A 484 -19.75 -14.91 41.35
CA ALA A 484 -20.01 -14.75 39.92
C ALA A 484 -19.68 -13.34 39.40
N PHE A 485 -20.04 -12.29 40.15
CA PHE A 485 -19.66 -10.91 39.84
C PHE A 485 -18.15 -10.69 39.88
N ALA A 486 -17.47 -11.22 40.89
CA ALA A 486 -16.02 -11.11 41.03
C ALA A 486 -15.30 -11.84 39.88
N PHE A 487 -15.73 -13.05 39.54
CA PHE A 487 -15.13 -13.84 38.46
C PHE A 487 -15.31 -13.18 37.09
N ILE A 488 -16.54 -12.78 36.76
CA ILE A 488 -16.81 -12.10 35.47
C ILE A 488 -16.16 -10.71 35.46
N GLY A 489 -16.19 -9.99 36.58
CA GLY A 489 -15.48 -8.71 36.72
C GLY A 489 -13.98 -8.84 36.48
N LEU A 490 -13.35 -9.91 36.98
CA LEU A 490 -11.94 -10.21 36.74
C LEU A 490 -11.67 -10.58 35.29
N LEU A 491 -12.51 -11.41 34.66
CA LEU A 491 -12.36 -11.73 33.23
C LEU A 491 -12.48 -10.48 32.35
N LEU A 492 -13.40 -9.58 32.67
CA LEU A 492 -13.58 -8.33 31.95
C LEU A 492 -12.47 -7.32 32.25
N SER A 493 -11.88 -7.31 33.46
CA SER A 493 -10.73 -6.45 33.76
C SER A 493 -9.48 -6.89 33.02
N VAL A 494 -9.28 -8.20 32.82
CA VAL A 494 -8.20 -8.73 31.97
C VAL A 494 -8.32 -8.21 30.54
N ASN A 495 -9.55 -8.07 30.01
CA ASN A 495 -9.75 -7.47 28.68
C ASN A 495 -9.22 -6.02 28.60
N VAL A 496 -9.48 -5.21 29.63
CA VAL A 496 -8.98 -3.84 29.73
C VAL A 496 -7.45 -3.83 29.83
N ILE A 497 -6.88 -4.66 30.72
CA ILE A 497 -5.43 -4.75 30.92
C ILE A 497 -4.72 -5.17 29.63
N LEU A 498 -5.21 -6.21 28.95
CA LEU A 498 -4.64 -6.67 27.70
C LEU A 498 -4.83 -5.65 26.57
N GLY A 499 -5.93 -4.90 26.56
CA GLY A 499 -6.13 -3.80 25.60
C GLY A 499 -5.14 -2.66 25.80
N VAL A 500 -4.82 -2.30 27.05
CA VAL A 500 -3.77 -1.31 27.35
C VAL A 500 -2.39 -1.84 26.99
N TRP A 501 -2.09 -3.08 27.39
CA TRP A 501 -0.82 -3.73 27.06
C TRP A 501 -0.60 -3.84 25.54
N TYR A 502 -1.66 -4.12 24.78
CA TYR A 502 -1.58 -4.14 23.32
C TYR A 502 -1.13 -2.80 22.74
N VAL A 503 -1.69 -1.69 23.23
CA VAL A 503 -1.29 -0.35 22.77
C VAL A 503 0.17 -0.06 23.07
N ASP A 504 0.63 -0.43 24.27
CA ASP A 504 2.00 -0.20 24.72
C ASP A 504 3.02 -1.08 23.97
N ALA A 505 2.73 -2.37 23.82
CA ALA A 505 3.68 -3.36 23.32
C ALA A 505 3.61 -3.63 21.80
N GLN A 506 2.45 -3.42 21.16
CA GLN A 506 2.21 -3.78 19.74
C GLN A 506 1.93 -2.57 18.86
N VAL A 507 1.64 -1.39 19.44
CA VAL A 507 1.29 -0.18 18.68
C VAL A 507 2.32 0.94 18.87
N SER A 508 3.55 0.62 19.30
CA SER A 508 4.67 1.57 19.40
C SER A 508 5.85 1.06 18.58
N PRO A 509 6.72 1.91 17.99
CA PRO A 509 6.64 3.31 17.50
C PRO A 509 6.25 3.40 15.98
N PRO A 510 6.10 4.60 15.36
CA PRO A 510 5.72 4.74 13.94
C PRO A 510 6.67 4.03 12.98
N GLU A 511 6.14 3.43 11.91
CA GLU A 511 6.94 2.69 10.92
C GLU A 511 7.96 3.58 10.20
N PHE A 512 7.64 4.87 10.05
CA PHE A 512 8.53 5.88 9.48
C PHE A 512 9.65 6.34 10.45
N SER A 513 9.56 5.96 11.73
CA SER A 513 10.52 6.29 12.78
C SER A 513 10.50 5.21 13.86
N ASN A 514 11.14 4.08 13.56
CA ASN A 514 11.13 2.94 14.47
C ASN A 514 12.07 3.21 15.65
N GLY A 515 11.55 3.65 16.78
CA GLY A 515 12.20 3.64 18.10
C GLY A 515 11.51 4.62 19.08
N PRO A 516 11.51 4.37 20.40
CA PRO A 516 11.00 5.33 21.36
C PRO A 516 11.93 6.57 21.45
N LEU A 517 11.37 7.74 21.77
CA LEU A 517 12.10 9.00 21.99
C LEU A 517 13.01 8.94 23.20
N SER A 518 12.64 8.14 24.19
CA SER A 518 13.48 7.86 25.34
C SER A 518 14.79 7.12 25.02
N ASP A 519 14.88 6.44 23.86
CA ASP A 519 16.06 5.71 23.41
C ASP A 519 16.56 6.23 22.06
N SER A 520 17.31 7.34 22.09
CA SER A 520 17.85 7.99 20.89
C SER A 520 18.78 7.11 20.06
N GLN A 521 19.32 6.03 20.64
CA GLN A 521 20.21 5.11 19.93
C GLN A 521 19.45 4.06 19.11
N ARG A 522 18.21 3.75 19.51
CA ARG A 522 17.35 2.79 18.80
C ARG A 522 16.37 3.44 17.82
N GLN A 523 16.38 4.76 17.68
CA GLN A 523 15.55 5.43 16.67
C GLN A 523 16.11 5.24 15.26
N ALA A 524 15.45 4.43 14.45
CA ALA A 524 15.68 4.36 13.02
C ALA A 524 15.01 5.55 12.33
N THR A 525 15.77 6.61 12.09
CA THR A 525 15.32 7.84 11.38
C THR A 525 15.68 7.83 9.91
N ASP A 526 16.18 6.71 9.37
CA ASP A 526 16.70 6.60 8.00
C ASP A 526 15.74 7.12 6.93
N TRP A 527 14.46 6.74 7.00
CA TRP A 527 13.43 7.22 6.08
C TRP A 527 13.23 8.73 6.15
N GLN A 528 13.29 9.33 7.33
CA GLN A 528 13.17 10.79 7.50
C GLN A 528 14.32 11.53 6.85
N VAL A 529 15.54 11.04 7.10
CA VAL A 529 16.77 11.64 6.57
C VAL A 529 16.78 11.48 5.04
N ALA A 530 16.43 10.30 4.52
CA ALA A 530 16.35 10.05 3.09
C ALA A 530 15.30 10.92 2.38
N MET A 531 14.10 11.07 2.96
CA MET A 531 13.08 11.96 2.39
C MET A 531 13.50 13.44 2.45
N THR A 532 14.21 13.84 3.50
CA THR A 532 14.78 15.19 3.61
C THR A 532 15.89 15.43 2.57
N TYR A 533 16.70 14.41 2.30
CA TYR A 533 17.72 14.45 1.24
C TYR A 533 17.08 14.61 -0.14
N ILE A 534 16.07 13.79 -0.46
CA ILE A 534 15.32 13.90 -1.72
C ILE A 534 14.77 15.32 -1.90
N ARG A 535 14.16 15.88 -0.84
CA ARG A 535 13.51 17.19 -0.89
C ARG A 535 14.49 18.36 -1.06
N ASN A 536 15.64 18.30 -0.40
CA ASN A 536 16.54 19.45 -0.27
C ASN A 536 17.79 19.38 -1.15
N VAL A 537 18.17 18.18 -1.63
CA VAL A 537 19.41 17.95 -2.39
C VAL A 537 19.14 17.59 -3.84
N LEU A 538 18.14 16.74 -4.10
CA LEU A 538 17.85 16.33 -5.49
C LEU A 538 17.16 17.46 -6.27
N PRO A 539 17.35 17.51 -7.61
CA PRO A 539 16.63 18.45 -8.47
C PRO A 539 15.11 18.33 -8.32
N PRO A 540 14.33 19.44 -8.40
CA PRO A 540 12.88 19.41 -8.21
C PRO A 540 12.10 18.50 -9.18
N ASN A 541 12.63 18.30 -10.39
CA ASN A 541 12.02 17.44 -11.41
C ASN A 541 12.55 16.00 -11.38
N SER A 542 13.07 15.56 -10.22
CA SER A 542 13.58 14.20 -10.08
C SER A 542 12.44 13.19 -10.01
N ILE A 543 12.51 12.16 -10.87
CA ILE A 543 11.57 11.05 -10.93
C ILE A 543 12.22 9.87 -10.21
N ILE A 544 11.65 9.49 -9.07
CA ILE A 544 12.17 8.42 -8.22
C ILE A 544 11.45 7.11 -8.55
N ALA A 545 12.20 6.14 -9.08
CA ALA A 545 11.76 4.76 -9.23
C ALA A 545 11.90 4.03 -7.90
N SER A 546 10.83 3.40 -7.43
CA SER A 546 10.83 2.59 -6.20
C SER A 546 9.71 1.57 -6.26
N TRP A 547 9.74 0.59 -5.34
CA TRP A 547 8.61 -0.30 -5.18
C TRP A 547 7.35 0.46 -4.73
N TRP A 548 6.17 -0.03 -5.14
CA TRP A 548 4.91 0.70 -5.00
C TRP A 548 4.53 1.03 -3.56
N ASP A 549 5.02 0.26 -2.57
CA ASP A 549 4.77 0.49 -1.14
C ASP A 549 5.23 1.87 -0.63
N TYR A 550 6.27 2.45 -1.23
CA TYR A 550 6.91 3.67 -0.71
C TYR A 550 6.46 4.94 -1.46
N GLY A 551 5.61 4.81 -2.48
CA GLY A 551 5.22 5.93 -3.33
C GLY A 551 4.59 7.09 -2.55
N TYR A 552 3.74 6.80 -1.57
CA TYR A 552 3.14 7.84 -0.72
C TYR A 552 4.14 8.52 0.22
N TRP A 553 5.20 7.83 0.65
CA TRP A 553 6.26 8.46 1.45
C TRP A 553 7.10 9.40 0.59
N ILE A 554 7.52 8.97 -0.59
CA ILE A 554 8.32 9.79 -1.51
C ILE A 554 7.53 11.04 -1.92
N ASN A 555 6.28 10.86 -2.35
CA ASN A 555 5.47 11.96 -2.82
C ASN A 555 4.89 12.84 -1.69
N GLY A 556 4.57 12.27 -0.53
CA GLY A 556 4.01 12.99 0.60
C GLY A 556 5.06 13.69 1.48
N ALA A 557 6.16 13.00 1.80
CA ALA A 557 7.19 13.53 2.69
C ALA A 557 8.27 14.34 1.97
N ALA A 558 8.69 13.89 0.78
CA ALA A 558 9.76 14.53 0.01
C ALA A 558 9.27 15.45 -1.12
N ASP A 559 7.98 15.40 -1.45
CA ASP A 559 7.36 16.14 -2.58
C ASP A 559 8.03 15.87 -3.94
N ALA A 560 8.54 14.64 -4.11
CA ALA A 560 9.17 14.19 -5.35
C ALA A 560 8.20 13.41 -6.25
N GLN A 561 8.57 13.30 -7.53
CA GLN A 561 7.77 12.59 -8.52
C GLN A 561 7.95 11.06 -8.39
N THR A 562 6.85 10.32 -8.53
CA THR A 562 6.81 8.86 -8.36
C THR A 562 6.19 8.17 -9.57
N ILE A 563 6.73 7.00 -9.92
CA ILE A 563 6.29 6.21 -11.08
C ILE A 563 5.12 5.29 -10.71
N VAL A 564 5.16 4.70 -9.52
CA VAL A 564 4.11 3.82 -8.97
C VAL A 564 3.84 4.20 -7.51
N ASP A 565 2.61 3.99 -7.04
CA ASP A 565 2.20 4.30 -5.67
C ASP A 565 1.30 3.19 -5.06
N ASN A 566 0.97 3.36 -3.77
CA ASN A 566 0.15 2.43 -3.00
C ASN A 566 -1.31 2.32 -3.47
N ALA A 567 -1.77 3.18 -4.38
CA ALA A 567 -3.13 3.08 -4.91
C ALA A 567 -3.28 1.91 -5.90
N THR A 568 -2.18 1.47 -6.52
CA THR A 568 -2.13 0.32 -7.44
C THR A 568 -3.09 0.39 -8.64
N PHE A 569 -3.35 1.59 -9.19
CA PHE A 569 -4.31 1.76 -10.30
C PHE A 569 -3.90 1.04 -11.59
N ASN A 570 -2.62 1.11 -11.95
CA ASN A 570 -2.10 0.50 -13.16
C ASN A 570 -1.18 -0.68 -12.83
N GLY A 571 -1.77 -1.88 -12.75
CA GLY A 571 -1.04 -3.11 -12.47
C GLY A 571 0.04 -3.44 -13.50
N THR A 572 -0.10 -2.97 -14.75
CA THR A 572 0.93 -3.18 -15.78
C THR A 572 2.20 -2.37 -15.48
N GLN A 573 2.05 -1.14 -15.01
CA GLN A 573 3.19 -0.30 -14.66
C GLN A 573 3.90 -0.80 -13.39
N ILE A 574 3.15 -1.36 -12.43
CA ILE A 574 3.74 -2.05 -11.27
C ILE A 574 4.50 -3.31 -11.71
N ALA A 575 3.92 -4.10 -12.62
CA ALA A 575 4.59 -5.27 -13.18
C ALA A 575 5.89 -4.89 -13.91
N LEU A 576 5.89 -3.79 -14.68
CA LEU A 576 7.11 -3.25 -15.29
C LEU A 576 8.14 -2.82 -14.24
N MET A 577 7.71 -2.20 -13.13
CA MET A 577 8.63 -1.83 -12.04
C MET A 577 9.25 -3.08 -11.41
N GLY A 578 8.46 -4.12 -11.16
CA GLY A 578 8.95 -5.42 -10.69
C GLY A 578 9.93 -6.07 -11.66
N TYR A 579 9.63 -6.04 -12.96
CA TYR A 579 10.55 -6.51 -14.00
C TYR A 579 11.86 -5.70 -14.03
N ALA A 580 11.80 -4.37 -13.93
CA ALA A 580 12.99 -3.52 -13.93
C ALA A 580 13.91 -3.84 -12.73
N LEU A 581 13.34 -4.05 -11.54
CA LEU A 581 14.08 -4.39 -10.34
C LEU A 581 14.61 -5.83 -10.38
N MET A 582 13.87 -6.78 -10.96
CA MET A 582 14.24 -8.20 -10.98
C MET A 582 15.00 -8.64 -12.25
N ALA A 583 15.21 -7.73 -13.20
CA ALA A 583 15.99 -8.00 -14.40
C ALA A 583 17.40 -8.47 -14.06
N LEU A 584 17.83 -9.56 -14.71
CA LEU A 584 19.16 -10.16 -14.55
C LEU A 584 20.26 -9.29 -15.17
N ASN A 585 19.91 -8.52 -16.20
CA ASN A 585 20.81 -7.63 -16.93
C ASN A 585 20.44 -6.16 -16.70
N TYR A 586 21.45 -5.31 -16.48
CA TYR A 586 21.25 -3.88 -16.31
C TYR A 586 20.65 -3.21 -17.55
N THR A 587 20.96 -3.69 -18.76
CA THR A 587 20.41 -3.12 -20.01
C THR A 587 18.89 -3.22 -20.08
N GLU A 588 18.30 -4.35 -19.65
CA GLU A 588 16.84 -4.52 -19.61
C GLU A 588 16.19 -3.70 -18.48
N SER A 589 16.88 -3.58 -17.35
CA SER A 589 16.46 -2.70 -16.25
C SER A 589 16.43 -1.23 -16.69
N LEU A 590 17.55 -0.74 -17.26
CA LEU A 590 17.70 0.62 -17.77
C LEU A 590 16.73 0.93 -18.91
N LYS A 591 16.48 -0.01 -19.82
CA LYS A 591 15.46 0.12 -20.86
C LYS A 591 14.09 0.42 -20.27
N THR A 592 13.73 -0.29 -19.20
CA THR A 592 12.45 -0.12 -18.53
C THR A 592 12.38 1.21 -17.77
N PHE A 593 13.44 1.58 -17.04
CA PHE A 593 13.54 2.88 -16.39
C PHE A 593 13.50 4.06 -17.38
N LYS A 594 14.10 3.88 -18.57
CA LYS A 594 14.11 4.91 -19.62
C LYS A 594 12.72 5.19 -20.17
N ASN A 595 11.82 4.22 -20.19
CA ASN A 595 10.44 4.43 -20.63
C ASN A 595 9.67 5.45 -19.76
N TRP A 596 10.12 5.68 -18.52
CA TRP A 596 9.55 6.68 -17.62
C TRP A 596 10.45 7.90 -17.43
N ASP A 597 11.59 7.95 -18.13
CA ASP A 597 12.67 8.92 -17.91
C ASP A 597 13.07 9.05 -16.43
N ALA A 598 13.12 7.92 -15.70
CA ALA A 598 13.47 7.90 -14.28
C ALA A 598 14.89 8.47 -14.06
N THR A 599 15.08 9.30 -13.03
CA THR A 599 16.40 9.89 -12.74
C THR A 599 17.12 9.15 -11.62
N HIS A 600 16.37 8.64 -10.64
CA HIS A 600 16.94 7.91 -9.51
C HIS A 600 16.16 6.62 -9.22
N VAL A 601 16.83 5.65 -8.60
CA VAL A 601 16.22 4.45 -8.03
C VAL A 601 16.40 4.46 -6.52
N LEU A 602 15.32 4.26 -5.77
CA LEU A 602 15.33 4.09 -4.32
C LEU A 602 15.03 2.62 -3.99
N VAL A 603 15.89 2.01 -3.17
CA VAL A 603 15.72 0.66 -2.64
C VAL A 603 15.74 0.67 -1.11
N TYR A 604 14.91 -0.18 -0.49
CA TYR A 604 14.81 -0.33 0.96
C TYR A 604 15.50 -1.62 1.42
N TRP A 605 16.63 -1.47 2.11
CA TRP A 605 17.47 -2.54 2.61
C TRP A 605 17.13 -2.89 4.06
N GLY A 606 16.63 -4.10 4.27
CA GLY A 606 16.22 -4.62 5.58
C GLY A 606 17.32 -5.29 6.39
N HIS A 607 18.54 -5.38 5.87
CA HIS A 607 19.68 -6.10 6.50
C HIS A 607 19.37 -7.56 6.86
N ARG A 608 18.41 -8.21 6.17
CA ARG A 608 17.88 -9.55 6.50
C ARG A 608 17.26 -9.62 7.90
N TYR A 609 17.07 -8.49 8.58
CA TYR A 609 16.44 -8.42 9.88
C TYR A 609 14.93 -8.29 9.73
N SER A 610 14.20 -9.31 10.19
CA SER A 610 12.73 -9.36 10.07
C SER A 610 12.02 -8.16 10.70
N GLY A 611 12.65 -7.47 11.64
CA GLY A 611 12.08 -6.31 12.32
C GLY A 611 12.09 -5.00 11.51
N PHE A 612 12.99 -4.86 10.52
CA PHE A 612 12.99 -3.71 9.62
C PHE A 612 12.08 -3.94 8.41
N GLY A 613 11.96 -5.20 7.97
CA GLY A 613 11.41 -5.51 6.66
C GLY A 613 12.27 -4.87 5.55
N GLY A 614 11.85 -5.01 4.30
CA GLY A 614 12.66 -4.49 3.20
C GLY A 614 12.28 -5.09 1.86
N ASP A 615 12.92 -4.59 0.82
CA ASP A 615 12.80 -5.16 -0.52
C ASP A 615 13.46 -6.55 -0.58
N ASP A 616 14.38 -6.85 0.33
CA ASP A 616 15.00 -8.16 0.57
C ASP A 616 14.02 -9.26 1.00
N GLY A 617 12.87 -8.88 1.57
CA GLY A 617 11.76 -9.81 1.84
C GLY A 617 10.63 -9.75 0.80
N LYS A 618 10.55 -8.68 0.00
CA LYS A 618 9.43 -8.43 -0.94
C LYS A 618 9.74 -8.84 -2.37
N TRP A 619 11.00 -9.07 -2.72
CA TRP A 619 11.42 -9.43 -4.08
C TRP A 619 10.62 -10.60 -4.70
N PRO A 620 10.15 -11.65 -3.97
CA PRO A 620 9.37 -12.72 -4.61
C PRO A 620 8.06 -12.19 -5.20
N TRP A 621 7.45 -11.20 -4.56
CA TRP A 621 6.24 -10.55 -5.08
C TRP A 621 6.52 -9.71 -6.32
N MET A 622 7.72 -9.14 -6.45
CA MET A 622 8.11 -8.38 -7.64
C MET A 622 8.17 -9.29 -8.87
N VAL A 623 8.76 -10.48 -8.73
CA VAL A 623 8.82 -11.52 -9.78
C VAL A 623 7.42 -12.02 -10.12
N ARG A 624 6.68 -12.44 -9.09
CA ARG A 624 5.33 -13.01 -9.23
C ARG A 624 4.34 -12.07 -9.94
N ILE A 625 4.37 -10.77 -9.61
CA ILE A 625 3.50 -9.77 -10.22
C ILE A 625 3.89 -9.52 -11.69
N ALA A 626 5.19 -9.56 -11.99
CA ALA A 626 5.68 -9.43 -13.36
C ALA A 626 5.30 -10.65 -14.21
N GLU A 627 5.45 -11.88 -13.68
CA GLU A 627 5.07 -13.13 -14.34
C GLU A 627 3.56 -13.15 -14.66
N ASP A 628 2.70 -12.76 -13.71
CA ASP A 628 1.23 -12.70 -13.90
C ASP A 628 0.81 -11.80 -15.09
N ARG A 629 1.62 -10.80 -15.44
CA ARG A 629 1.31 -9.83 -16.50
C ARG A 629 2.02 -10.10 -17.83
N PHE A 630 3.29 -10.49 -17.78
CA PHE A 630 4.09 -10.70 -18.99
C PHE A 630 4.22 -12.18 -19.39
N GLY A 631 3.84 -13.09 -18.50
CA GLY A 631 3.96 -14.53 -18.69
C GLY A 631 5.36 -15.06 -18.39
N THR A 632 5.44 -16.37 -18.21
CA THR A 632 6.68 -17.12 -17.90
C THR A 632 7.73 -17.05 -19.00
N SER A 633 7.39 -16.61 -20.21
CA SER A 633 8.37 -16.43 -21.29
C SER A 633 9.33 -15.27 -21.05
N LEU A 634 8.96 -14.28 -20.23
CA LEU A 634 9.78 -13.11 -19.94
C LEU A 634 10.43 -13.19 -18.55
N ILE A 635 9.67 -13.62 -17.56
CA ILE A 635 10.11 -13.78 -16.18
C ILE A 635 9.28 -14.87 -15.52
N ASP A 636 9.92 -15.82 -14.84
CA ASP A 636 9.28 -16.96 -14.20
C ASP A 636 9.72 -17.05 -12.74
N ASP A 637 8.78 -17.15 -11.79
CA ASP A 637 9.07 -17.36 -10.36
C ASP A 637 9.90 -18.62 -10.12
N ALA A 638 9.72 -19.67 -10.94
CA ALA A 638 10.45 -20.92 -10.82
C ALA A 638 11.97 -20.79 -11.11
N ASP A 639 12.39 -19.73 -11.82
CA ASP A 639 13.80 -19.46 -12.06
C ASP A 639 14.49 -18.85 -10.83
N TYR A 640 13.73 -18.14 -9.98
CA TYR A 640 14.28 -17.45 -8.80
C TYR A 640 14.03 -18.21 -7.50
N LEU A 641 12.98 -19.03 -7.42
CA LEU A 641 12.60 -19.82 -6.25
C LEU A 641 12.57 -21.33 -6.54
N GLY A 642 13.33 -22.09 -5.75
CA GLY A 642 13.29 -23.55 -5.77
C GLY A 642 12.04 -24.13 -5.09
N VAL A 643 11.90 -25.46 -5.15
CA VAL A 643 10.72 -26.23 -4.66
C VAL A 643 10.37 -26.00 -3.18
N ASN A 644 11.32 -25.53 -2.37
CA ASN A 644 11.14 -25.21 -0.94
C ASN A 644 11.17 -23.70 -0.65
N ASP A 645 10.86 -22.84 -1.63
CA ASP A 645 11.06 -21.38 -1.56
C ASP A 645 12.53 -20.99 -1.28
N ALA A 646 13.48 -21.85 -1.68
CA ALA A 646 14.91 -21.56 -1.58
C ALA A 646 15.32 -20.59 -2.70
N THR A 647 16.08 -19.56 -2.35
CA THR A 647 16.59 -18.56 -3.31
C THR A 647 17.61 -19.19 -4.24
N LEU A 648 17.44 -18.99 -5.56
CA LEU A 648 18.33 -19.53 -6.60
C LEU A 648 19.28 -18.45 -7.14
N GLU A 649 20.31 -18.89 -7.88
CA GLU A 649 21.34 -18.05 -8.51
C GLU A 649 20.81 -16.82 -9.29
N PRO A 650 19.70 -16.92 -10.06
CA PRO A 650 19.18 -15.76 -10.78
C PRO A 650 18.80 -14.57 -9.89
N PHE A 651 18.42 -14.81 -8.62
CA PHE A 651 18.15 -13.73 -7.67
C PHE A 651 19.41 -12.89 -7.39
N TYR A 652 20.55 -13.54 -7.17
CA TYR A 652 21.81 -12.86 -6.89
C TYR A 652 22.35 -12.09 -8.11
N SER A 653 21.92 -12.47 -9.32
CA SER A 653 22.21 -11.71 -10.53
C SER A 653 21.26 -10.53 -10.78
N SER A 654 20.15 -10.43 -10.04
CA SER A 654 19.13 -9.41 -10.25
C SER A 654 19.62 -7.99 -9.94
N THR A 655 19.04 -7.01 -10.63
CA THR A 655 19.34 -5.59 -10.40
C THR A 655 19.07 -5.19 -8.94
N LEU A 656 17.96 -5.64 -8.36
CA LEU A 656 17.58 -5.36 -6.97
C LEU A 656 18.64 -5.84 -5.99
N TYR A 657 19.04 -7.12 -6.06
CA TYR A 657 20.06 -7.65 -5.15
C TYR A 657 21.36 -6.86 -5.25
N LYS A 658 21.79 -6.51 -6.47
CA LYS A 658 23.00 -5.72 -6.69
C LYS A 658 22.88 -4.31 -6.08
N LEU A 659 21.72 -3.66 -6.19
CA LEU A 659 21.47 -2.35 -5.56
C LEU A 659 21.35 -2.44 -4.03
N LEU A 660 20.85 -3.55 -3.48
CA LEU A 660 20.74 -3.71 -2.03
C LEU A 660 22.12 -3.95 -1.38
N SER A 661 22.94 -4.81 -1.99
CA SER A 661 24.21 -5.28 -1.41
C SER A 661 25.44 -4.42 -1.77
N TYR A 662 25.36 -3.58 -2.80
CA TYR A 662 26.50 -2.76 -3.21
C TYR A 662 26.93 -1.77 -2.10
N GLY A 663 28.22 -1.80 -1.78
CA GLY A 663 28.85 -0.95 -0.76
C GLY A 663 28.57 -1.36 0.69
N GLU A 664 28.00 -2.55 0.93
CA GLU A 664 27.79 -3.09 2.29
C GLU A 664 29.03 -3.84 2.80
N PRO A 665 29.30 -3.82 4.12
CA PRO A 665 30.43 -4.54 4.71
C PRO A 665 30.22 -6.05 4.65
N ARG A 666 31.24 -6.80 4.24
CA ARG A 666 31.23 -8.27 4.18
C ARG A 666 31.40 -8.91 5.55
N ASP A 667 32.09 -8.22 6.44
CA ASP A 667 32.52 -8.73 7.72
C ASP A 667 32.74 -7.60 8.74
N GLN A 668 32.92 -8.00 10.00
CA GLN A 668 33.02 -7.07 11.11
C GLN A 668 34.25 -6.16 11.00
N GLU A 669 35.34 -6.61 10.38
CA GLU A 669 36.55 -5.78 10.21
C GLU A 669 36.29 -4.65 9.21
N GLU A 670 35.69 -4.95 8.06
CA GLU A 670 35.30 -3.95 7.06
C GLU A 670 34.28 -2.95 7.61
N ALA A 671 33.28 -3.42 8.38
CA ALA A 671 32.34 -2.54 9.06
C ALA A 671 33.03 -1.56 10.03
N GLY A 672 34.07 -2.02 10.72
CA GLY A 672 34.92 -1.20 11.57
C GLY A 672 35.72 -0.15 10.79
N LEU A 673 36.22 -0.50 9.61
CA LEU A 673 36.92 0.43 8.70
C LEU A 673 35.98 1.52 8.15
N LEU A 674 34.73 1.16 7.84
CA LEU A 674 33.69 2.11 7.41
C LEU A 674 33.18 3.00 8.55
N GLY A 675 33.57 2.74 9.81
CA GLY A 675 33.18 3.54 10.96
C GLY A 675 31.69 3.40 11.32
N LEU A 676 31.08 2.26 11.03
CA LEU A 676 29.66 2.02 11.29
C LEU A 676 29.35 1.95 12.79
N SER A 677 28.12 2.31 13.17
CA SER A 677 27.70 2.29 14.56
C SER A 677 27.64 0.86 15.12
N GLN A 678 27.83 0.71 16.44
CA GLN A 678 27.79 -0.62 17.07
C GLN A 678 26.44 -1.32 16.90
N ILE A 679 25.35 -0.56 16.91
CA ILE A 679 23.99 -1.11 16.75
C ILE A 679 23.75 -1.53 15.29
N ARG A 680 24.30 -0.80 14.32
CA ARG A 680 24.28 -1.23 12.91
C ARG A 680 25.03 -2.55 12.72
N MET A 681 26.22 -2.69 13.32
CA MET A 681 26.97 -3.95 13.28
C MET A 681 26.23 -5.13 13.93
N GLU A 682 25.42 -4.89 14.97
CA GLU A 682 24.59 -5.95 15.57
C GLU A 682 23.50 -6.46 14.61
N VAL A 683 22.93 -5.58 13.79
CA VAL A 683 21.94 -5.95 12.78
C VAL A 683 22.60 -6.66 11.60
N ASP A 684 23.71 -6.12 11.09
CA ASP A 684 24.46 -6.68 9.95
C ASP A 684 24.99 -8.09 10.21
N ARG A 685 25.12 -8.50 11.47
CA ARG A 685 25.51 -9.86 11.84
C ARG A 685 24.63 -10.93 11.17
N LEU A 686 23.31 -10.69 11.10
CA LEU A 686 22.39 -11.62 10.44
C LEU A 686 22.64 -11.74 8.94
N PHE A 687 23.11 -10.66 8.32
CA PHE A 687 23.51 -10.63 6.92
C PHE A 687 24.86 -11.34 6.73
N TRP A 688 25.85 -11.13 7.61
CA TRP A 688 27.14 -11.82 7.54
C TRP A 688 27.06 -13.32 7.76
N ASP A 689 26.09 -13.78 8.56
CA ASP A 689 25.83 -15.21 8.78
C ASP A 689 25.28 -15.90 7.51
N ASP A 690 24.78 -15.15 6.53
CA ASP A 690 24.23 -15.65 5.26
C ASP A 690 25.31 -15.65 4.17
N THR A 691 26.06 -16.77 4.07
CA THR A 691 27.21 -16.89 3.17
C THR A 691 26.86 -16.70 1.70
N ASP A 692 25.65 -17.09 1.29
CA ASP A 692 25.22 -16.99 -0.11
C ASP A 692 25.03 -15.52 -0.49
N TRP A 693 24.51 -14.69 0.42
CA TRP A 693 24.40 -13.25 0.21
C TRP A 693 25.75 -12.54 0.20
N VAL A 694 26.72 -12.97 1.02
CA VAL A 694 28.02 -12.30 1.08
C VAL A 694 28.88 -12.64 -0.15
N ASN A 695 28.83 -13.90 -0.61
CA ASN A 695 29.65 -14.38 -1.72
C ASN A 695 29.28 -13.76 -3.08
N HIS A 696 28.01 -13.38 -3.27
CA HIS A 696 27.52 -12.85 -4.53
C HIS A 696 27.57 -11.32 -4.64
N MET A 697 28.13 -10.62 -3.65
CA MET A 697 28.09 -9.15 -3.63
C MET A 697 28.79 -8.53 -4.84
N PRO A 698 28.16 -7.55 -5.51
CA PRO A 698 28.72 -6.93 -6.69
C PRO A 698 29.94 -6.08 -6.32
N VAL A 699 31.02 -6.23 -7.07
CA VAL A 699 32.21 -5.38 -6.96
C VAL A 699 32.00 -4.04 -7.67
N SER A 700 31.16 -4.00 -8.72
CA SER A 700 30.86 -2.80 -9.50
C SER A 700 29.44 -2.86 -10.06
N LEU A 701 28.82 -1.69 -10.21
CA LEU A 701 27.55 -1.50 -10.92
C LEU A 701 27.75 -1.24 -12.43
N HIS A 702 28.98 -1.41 -12.93
CA HIS A 702 29.36 -1.25 -14.35
C HIS A 702 28.95 0.10 -14.98
N GLY A 703 28.89 1.16 -14.17
CA GLY A 703 28.49 2.49 -14.62
C GLY A 703 27.00 2.63 -14.99
N ALA A 704 26.15 1.65 -14.69
CA ALA A 704 24.70 1.79 -14.87
C ALA A 704 24.05 2.70 -13.81
N PHE A 705 24.65 2.73 -12.62
CA PHE A 705 24.24 3.54 -11.49
C PHE A 705 25.47 4.19 -10.85
N LYS A 706 25.34 5.46 -10.45
CA LYS A 706 26.39 6.17 -9.71
C LYS A 706 26.40 5.76 -8.23
N GLU A 707 27.39 6.26 -7.48
CA GLU A 707 27.50 6.00 -6.04
C GLU A 707 26.20 6.37 -5.30
N PRO A 708 25.71 5.50 -4.41
CA PRO A 708 24.46 5.74 -3.71
C PRO A 708 24.61 6.77 -2.61
N TYR A 709 23.55 7.53 -2.40
CA TYR A 709 23.28 8.10 -1.08
C TYR A 709 22.78 6.98 -0.15
N ILE A 710 23.42 6.83 1.01
CA ILE A 710 23.05 5.86 2.05
C ILE A 710 22.63 6.63 3.31
N SER A 711 21.49 6.24 3.91
CA SER A 711 20.98 6.88 5.12
C SER A 711 21.90 6.67 6.34
N SER A 712 21.91 7.63 7.27
CA SER A 712 22.99 7.75 8.26
C SER A 712 22.85 6.90 9.53
N ALA A 713 21.67 6.33 9.84
CA ALA A 713 21.46 5.61 11.10
C ALA A 713 21.75 4.12 10.93
N TYR A 714 20.88 3.43 10.19
CA TYR A 714 21.04 2.02 9.85
C TYR A 714 21.27 1.81 8.36
N GLY A 715 21.39 2.84 7.53
CA GLY A 715 21.64 2.66 6.09
C GLY A 715 20.57 1.87 5.35
N THR A 716 19.35 1.87 5.89
CA THR A 716 18.23 1.08 5.36
C THR A 716 17.67 1.66 4.07
N VAL A 717 17.91 2.94 3.75
CA VAL A 717 17.46 3.55 2.49
C VAL A 717 18.66 3.90 1.64
N LYS A 718 18.68 3.40 0.40
CA LYS A 718 19.69 3.73 -0.60
C LYS A 718 19.06 4.38 -1.83
N ILE A 719 19.70 5.43 -2.33
CA ILE A 719 19.23 6.19 -3.49
C ILE A 719 20.36 6.27 -4.52
N TYR A 720 20.13 5.71 -5.70
CA TYR A 720 21.08 5.65 -6.81
C TYR A 720 20.66 6.61 -7.92
N GLU A 721 21.60 7.37 -8.48
CA GLU A 721 21.38 8.12 -9.73
C GLU A 721 21.59 7.18 -10.93
N ILE A 722 20.66 7.20 -11.90
CA ILE A 722 20.70 6.34 -13.09
C ILE A 722 21.57 6.97 -14.17
N ASP A 723 22.50 6.20 -14.73
CA ASP A 723 23.25 6.58 -15.92
C ASP A 723 22.83 5.74 -17.14
N TYR A 724 22.17 6.39 -18.09
CA TYR A 724 21.66 5.76 -19.31
C TYR A 724 22.73 5.52 -20.38
N THR A 725 24.00 5.86 -20.13
CA THR A 725 25.08 5.68 -21.11
C THR A 725 25.17 4.22 -21.58
N MET A 726 25.09 3.26 -20.66
CA MET A 726 25.08 1.83 -20.99
C MET A 726 23.89 1.44 -21.91
N TYR A 727 22.71 1.98 -21.65
CA TYR A 727 21.50 1.69 -22.45
C TYR A 727 21.58 2.31 -23.86
N ASN A 728 22.02 3.57 -23.95
CA ASN A 728 22.19 4.25 -25.23
C ASN A 728 23.22 3.50 -26.10
N GLN A 729 24.30 3.01 -25.50
CA GLN A 729 25.28 2.18 -26.17
C GLN A 729 24.71 0.83 -26.63
N TYR A 730 23.91 0.16 -25.79
CA TYR A 730 23.23 -1.07 -26.18
C TYR A 730 22.33 -0.86 -27.42
N MET A 731 21.54 0.21 -27.43
CA MET A 731 20.70 0.56 -28.57
C MET A 731 21.53 0.81 -29.84
N ASN A 732 22.66 1.52 -29.72
CA ASN A 732 23.60 1.72 -30.82
C ASN A 732 24.22 0.42 -31.34
N ARG A 733 24.48 -0.58 -30.48
CA ARG A 733 24.96 -1.91 -30.91
C ARG A 733 23.89 -2.71 -31.64
N THR A 734 22.65 -2.69 -31.17
CA THR A 734 21.56 -3.42 -31.85
C THR A 734 21.24 -2.88 -33.24
N THR A 735 21.65 -1.64 -33.54
CA THR A 735 21.53 -1.02 -34.87
C THR A 735 22.82 -1.07 -35.68
N ALA A 736 23.96 -1.46 -35.09
CA ALA A 736 25.26 -1.47 -35.73
C ALA A 736 25.88 -2.88 -35.70
N ASP A 737 25.96 -3.53 -36.87
CA ASP A 737 26.75 -4.74 -37.06
C ASP A 737 28.25 -4.38 -37.06
N TRP A 738 28.89 -4.46 -35.90
CA TRP A 738 30.34 -4.28 -35.72
C TRP A 738 31.09 -5.59 -36.03
N ILE A 739 30.89 -6.13 -37.23
CA ILE A 739 31.62 -7.31 -37.70
C ILE A 739 32.71 -6.83 -38.66
N PRO A 740 33.97 -6.64 -38.19
CA PRO A 740 35.07 -6.40 -39.12
C PRO A 740 35.18 -7.61 -40.05
N THR A 741 35.05 -7.39 -41.36
CA THR A 741 35.20 -8.47 -42.35
C THR A 741 36.68 -8.86 -42.42
N LEU A 742 37.01 -10.04 -41.88
CA LEU A 742 38.38 -10.53 -41.67
C LEU A 742 39.23 -10.79 -42.93
N ALA A 743 38.80 -10.40 -44.13
CA ALA A 743 39.34 -10.98 -45.36
C ALA A 743 39.59 -10.04 -46.56
N SER A 744 39.36 -8.73 -46.50
CA SER A 744 39.45 -7.89 -47.71
C SER A 744 40.16 -6.53 -47.58
N GLY A 745 40.60 -6.11 -46.39
CA GLY A 745 41.26 -4.81 -46.19
C GLY A 745 42.75 -4.83 -46.54
N ASN A 746 43.19 -3.90 -47.42
CA ASN A 746 44.61 -3.64 -47.66
C ASN A 746 45.10 -2.61 -46.62
N LEU A 747 45.79 -3.07 -45.57
CA LEU A 747 46.33 -2.19 -44.49
C LEU A 747 47.60 -1.41 -44.91
N ASN A 748 48.09 -1.60 -46.14
CA ASN A 748 49.32 -0.96 -46.62
C ASN A 748 49.20 0.56 -46.83
N ASP A 749 47.97 1.10 -46.88
CA ASP A 749 47.68 2.52 -47.13
C ASP A 749 47.33 3.30 -45.84
N ILE A 750 47.48 2.69 -44.65
CA ILE A 750 47.19 3.31 -43.35
C ILE A 750 48.48 3.86 -42.75
N SER A 751 48.46 5.13 -42.35
CA SER A 751 49.58 5.80 -41.67
C SER A 751 49.19 6.07 -40.23
N LEU A 752 49.77 5.33 -39.27
CA LEU A 752 49.63 5.57 -37.83
C LEU A 752 50.36 6.87 -37.43
N ASP A 753 49.77 8.02 -37.76
CA ASP A 753 50.36 9.34 -37.52
C ASP A 753 49.50 10.25 -36.62
N GLY A 754 48.37 9.74 -36.15
CA GLY A 754 47.44 10.47 -35.28
C GLY A 754 46.56 11.44 -36.08
N THR A 755 46.49 11.32 -37.41
CA THR A 755 45.59 12.10 -38.26
C THR A 755 44.86 11.21 -39.26
N LEU A 756 43.53 11.28 -39.29
CA LEU A 756 42.76 10.48 -40.25
C LEU A 756 42.84 11.07 -41.67
N SER A 757 43.45 10.32 -42.57
CA SER A 757 43.52 10.59 -44.00
C SER A 757 42.19 10.39 -44.73
N GLY A 758 42.10 10.86 -45.98
CA GLY A 758 40.91 10.67 -46.82
C GLY A 758 40.58 9.20 -47.13
N THR A 759 41.58 8.31 -47.03
CA THR A 759 41.44 6.86 -47.18
C THR A 759 40.95 6.19 -45.90
N GLU A 760 41.39 6.65 -44.72
CA GLU A 760 40.93 6.13 -43.42
C GLU A 760 39.51 6.57 -43.09
N THR A 761 39.14 7.80 -43.44
CA THR A 761 37.76 8.30 -43.27
C THR A 761 36.73 7.62 -44.20
N ALA A 762 37.20 6.95 -45.26
CA ALA A 762 36.37 6.16 -46.16
C ALA A 762 36.17 4.71 -45.70
N LEU A 763 36.86 4.28 -44.63
CA LEU A 763 36.66 2.97 -44.02
C LEU A 763 35.28 2.85 -43.39
N GLN A 764 34.90 1.60 -43.08
CA GLN A 764 33.68 1.32 -42.33
C GLN A 764 33.75 2.03 -40.99
N ASN A 765 32.78 2.92 -40.75
CA ASN A 765 32.75 3.79 -39.58
C ASN A 765 31.47 3.60 -38.76
N TYR A 766 31.59 3.88 -37.47
CA TYR A 766 30.54 3.70 -36.48
C TYR A 766 30.48 4.91 -35.56
N ASP A 767 29.28 5.44 -35.33
CA ASP A 767 29.05 6.49 -34.35
C ASP A 767 28.97 5.90 -32.94
N VAL A 768 29.77 6.44 -32.01
CA VAL A 768 29.87 6.03 -30.61
C VAL A 768 29.67 7.23 -29.70
N ALA A 769 28.94 7.04 -28.59
CA ALA A 769 28.82 8.04 -27.54
C ALA A 769 29.54 7.53 -26.28
N PHE A 770 30.55 8.29 -25.82
CA PHE A 770 31.35 7.99 -24.64
C PHE A 770 30.72 8.50 -23.34
N GLY A 771 29.60 9.24 -23.43
CA GLY A 771 29.00 9.94 -22.31
C GLY A 771 29.66 11.30 -22.05
N GLY A 772 29.08 12.12 -21.17
CA GLY A 772 29.68 13.41 -20.77
C GLY A 772 29.85 14.48 -21.87
N GLY A 773 29.18 14.33 -23.01
CA GLY A 773 29.31 15.25 -24.16
C GLY A 773 30.39 14.87 -25.17
N TYR A 774 31.00 13.69 -25.04
CA TYR A 774 32.03 13.19 -25.94
C TYR A 774 31.41 12.17 -26.92
N ASN A 775 31.26 12.57 -28.17
CA ASN A 775 30.88 11.68 -29.26
C ASN A 775 32.13 11.32 -30.04
N ALA A 776 32.18 10.11 -30.60
CA ALA A 776 33.25 9.73 -31.48
C ALA A 776 32.75 8.96 -32.70
N LYS A 777 33.60 8.92 -33.73
CA LYS A 777 33.49 8.04 -34.87
C LYS A 777 34.62 7.05 -34.86
N VAL A 778 34.31 5.77 -34.84
CA VAL A 778 35.28 4.67 -34.89
C VAL A 778 35.30 4.11 -36.31
N TYR A 779 36.42 4.24 -36.97
CA TYR A 779 36.77 3.65 -38.25
C TYR A 779 37.47 2.32 -37.99
N SER A 780 37.08 1.25 -38.67
CA SER A 780 37.72 -0.05 -38.48
C SER A 780 37.95 -0.79 -39.79
N THR A 781 39.03 -1.57 -39.84
CA THR A 781 39.31 -2.53 -40.91
C THR A 781 40.25 -3.62 -40.38
N SER A 782 40.35 -4.74 -41.08
CA SER A 782 41.22 -5.84 -40.67
C SER A 782 41.81 -6.59 -41.87
N ASN A 783 42.95 -7.22 -41.63
CA ASN A 783 43.58 -8.20 -42.51
C ASN A 783 43.89 -9.46 -41.67
N ALA A 784 44.37 -10.53 -42.32
CA ALA A 784 44.75 -11.80 -41.68
C ALA A 784 45.85 -11.69 -40.60
N THR A 785 46.49 -10.53 -40.44
CA THR A 785 47.58 -10.32 -39.46
C THR A 785 47.35 -9.18 -38.49
N HIS A 786 46.46 -8.21 -38.78
CA HIS A 786 46.27 -7.04 -37.92
C HIS A 786 44.84 -6.50 -38.02
N MET A 787 44.36 -5.87 -36.96
CA MET A 787 43.12 -5.08 -36.91
C MET A 787 43.44 -3.61 -36.66
N TYR A 788 42.85 -2.72 -37.45
CA TYR A 788 43.00 -1.27 -37.30
C TYR A 788 41.73 -0.64 -36.73
N TYR A 789 41.92 0.28 -35.79
CA TYR A 789 40.86 1.16 -35.26
C TYR A 789 41.34 2.61 -35.26
N GLY A 790 40.69 3.46 -36.06
CA GLY A 790 40.87 4.91 -36.01
C GLY A 790 39.68 5.55 -35.29
N ILE A 791 39.90 6.37 -34.28
CA ILE A 791 38.86 6.94 -33.42
C ILE A 791 38.96 8.45 -33.48
N GLN A 792 37.94 9.08 -34.05
CA GLN A 792 37.78 10.53 -34.05
C GLN A 792 36.84 10.94 -32.93
N MET A 793 37.32 11.56 -31.87
CA MET A 793 36.56 11.87 -30.66
C MET A 793 36.45 13.38 -30.45
N ASP A 794 35.22 13.88 -30.32
CA ASP A 794 34.94 15.28 -30.04
C ASP A 794 35.42 15.65 -28.63
N ASN A 795 36.08 16.81 -28.49
CA ASN A 795 36.63 17.36 -27.23
C ASN A 795 37.77 16.56 -26.56
N TYR A 796 38.37 15.58 -27.23
CA TYR A 796 39.51 14.85 -26.66
C TYR A 796 40.76 15.74 -26.53
N THR A 797 41.26 15.89 -25.30
CA THR A 797 42.41 16.75 -24.99
C THR A 797 43.67 15.94 -24.76
N LEU A 798 44.68 16.17 -25.62
CA LEU A 798 45.98 15.50 -25.49
C LEU A 798 46.67 15.91 -24.17
N GLY A 799 47.19 14.95 -23.41
CA GLY A 799 47.76 15.15 -22.07
C GLY A 799 46.76 15.16 -20.89
N ASP A 800 45.52 15.58 -21.09
CA ASP A 800 44.50 15.66 -20.04
C ASP A 800 43.53 14.47 -20.04
N ASP A 801 43.29 13.83 -21.19
CA ASP A 801 42.43 12.65 -21.32
C ASP A 801 43.23 11.42 -21.75
N ALA A 802 43.02 10.26 -21.10
CA ALA A 802 43.63 8.99 -21.51
C ALA A 802 42.58 8.07 -22.14
N PHE A 803 43.04 7.25 -23.08
CA PHE A 803 42.19 6.29 -23.78
C PHE A 803 42.86 4.93 -23.79
N GLY A 804 42.12 3.83 -23.63
CA GLY A 804 42.67 2.49 -23.68
C GLY A 804 41.76 1.46 -24.33
N ILE A 805 42.33 0.30 -24.62
CA ILE A 805 41.67 -0.89 -25.15
C ILE A 805 42.05 -2.06 -24.27
N GLN A 806 41.05 -2.74 -23.71
CA GLN A 806 41.19 -4.01 -23.04
C GLN A 806 40.74 -5.14 -23.97
N ILE A 807 41.57 -6.16 -24.11
CA ILE A 807 41.38 -7.36 -24.91
C ILE A 807 41.30 -8.55 -23.95
N SER A 808 40.27 -9.39 -24.04
CA SER A 808 40.21 -10.62 -23.23
C SER A 808 39.47 -11.75 -23.94
N PRO A 809 39.82 -13.03 -23.66
CA PRO A 809 39.01 -14.18 -24.06
C PRO A 809 37.65 -14.17 -23.36
N GLU A 810 36.59 -14.63 -24.04
CA GLU A 810 35.21 -14.62 -23.50
C GLU A 810 35.07 -15.42 -22.18
N ASN A 811 35.87 -16.48 -21.99
CA ASN A 811 35.79 -17.38 -20.84
C ASN A 811 36.94 -17.22 -19.82
N ALA A 812 37.88 -16.29 -20.04
CA ALA A 812 39.08 -16.14 -19.21
C ALA A 812 39.47 -14.66 -19.05
N ILE A 813 38.62 -13.90 -18.37
CA ILE A 813 38.84 -12.49 -18.00
C ILE A 813 40.18 -12.24 -17.28
N PRO A 814 40.74 -13.14 -16.44
CA PRO A 814 42.03 -12.92 -15.78
C PRO A 814 43.22 -12.78 -16.73
N ASP A 815 43.11 -13.27 -17.97
CA ASP A 815 44.14 -13.18 -19.00
C ASP A 815 43.78 -12.04 -19.97
N SER A 816 43.70 -10.80 -19.47
CA SER A 816 43.38 -9.62 -20.28
C SER A 816 44.58 -8.71 -20.52
N ASP A 817 44.77 -8.33 -21.77
CA ASP A 817 45.75 -7.32 -22.19
C ASP A 817 45.07 -5.94 -22.23
N ILE A 818 45.74 -4.90 -21.73
CA ILE A 818 45.22 -3.53 -21.70
C ILE A 818 46.25 -2.53 -22.22
N ARG A 819 45.89 -1.88 -23.33
CA ARG A 819 46.73 -0.89 -24.00
C ARG A 819 46.19 0.49 -23.68
N ILE A 820 47.01 1.41 -23.17
CA ILE A 820 46.57 2.77 -22.79
C ILE A 820 47.44 3.82 -23.47
N VAL A 821 46.79 4.78 -24.09
CA VAL A 821 47.42 5.86 -24.83
C VAL A 821 47.16 7.20 -24.15
N ASN A 822 48.18 8.06 -24.21
CA ASN A 822 48.14 9.46 -23.77
C ASN A 822 47.95 9.66 -22.25
N TYR A 823 48.24 8.64 -21.43
CA TYR A 823 48.35 8.81 -19.99
C TYR A 823 49.66 9.57 -19.67
N ASN A 824 49.62 10.70 -18.94
CA ASN A 824 50.81 11.54 -18.64
C ASN A 824 51.69 11.93 -19.86
N GLY A 825 51.12 11.98 -21.07
CA GLY A 825 51.87 12.26 -22.29
C GLY A 825 52.85 11.16 -22.71
N GLN A 826 52.70 9.93 -22.17
CA GLN A 826 53.50 8.77 -22.53
C GLN A 826 52.61 7.65 -23.12
N PRO A 827 53.14 6.88 -24.08
CA PRO A 827 52.55 5.64 -24.57
C PRO A 827 52.70 4.53 -23.49
N PHE A 828 51.63 3.84 -23.09
CA PHE A 828 51.70 2.74 -22.12
C PHE A 828 51.13 1.43 -22.66
N ASP A 829 51.89 0.36 -22.44
CA ASP A 829 51.50 -1.01 -22.74
C ASP A 829 51.75 -1.89 -21.51
N GLY A 830 50.79 -2.74 -21.14
CA GLY A 830 50.91 -3.51 -19.90
C GLY A 830 49.75 -4.43 -19.60
N ASN A 831 49.95 -5.31 -18.62
CA ASN A 831 48.96 -6.29 -18.19
C ASN A 831 48.45 -5.97 -16.78
N ILE A 832 47.16 -6.20 -16.52
CA ILE A 832 46.57 -6.09 -15.18
C ILE A 832 46.23 -7.48 -14.66
N TYR A 833 46.80 -7.85 -13.52
CA TYR A 833 46.44 -9.07 -12.81
C TYR A 833 45.08 -8.95 -12.13
N TYR A 834 44.42 -10.08 -11.86
CA TYR A 834 43.10 -10.12 -11.19
C TYR A 834 43.08 -9.42 -9.82
N ASP A 835 44.22 -9.29 -9.15
CA ASP A 835 44.37 -8.55 -7.89
C ASP A 835 44.42 -7.01 -8.08
N GLY A 836 44.30 -6.54 -9.31
CA GLY A 836 44.32 -5.12 -9.67
C GLY A 836 45.74 -4.54 -9.79
N THR A 837 46.79 -5.36 -9.67
CA THR A 837 48.17 -4.90 -9.86
C THR A 837 48.47 -4.77 -11.35
N TRP A 838 48.94 -3.59 -11.74
CA TRP A 838 49.36 -3.29 -13.10
C TRP A 838 50.87 -3.52 -13.24
N VAL A 839 51.29 -4.13 -14.35
CA VAL A 839 52.70 -4.36 -14.67
C VAL A 839 52.97 -3.89 -16.10
N GLU A 840 53.95 -3.00 -16.24
CA GLU A 840 54.47 -2.56 -17.55
C GLU A 840 54.96 -3.74 -18.37
N ASP A 841 54.63 -3.72 -19.66
CA ASP A 841 55.22 -4.65 -20.61
C ASP A 841 56.74 -4.45 -20.74
N SER A 842 57.47 -5.53 -21.04
CA SER A 842 58.94 -5.51 -21.08
C SER A 842 59.50 -4.78 -22.31
N THR A 843 58.66 -4.48 -23.31
CA THR A 843 59.07 -3.80 -24.55
C THR A 843 59.18 -2.28 -24.43
N GLY A 844 58.64 -1.67 -23.37
CA GLY A 844 58.70 -0.23 -23.12
C GLY A 844 57.97 0.63 -24.16
N THR A 845 58.06 1.96 -24.00
CA THR A 845 57.32 3.04 -24.71
C THR A 845 57.46 3.14 -26.24
N ASN A 846 57.92 2.10 -26.94
CA ASN A 846 58.26 2.15 -28.36
C ASN A 846 57.45 1.16 -29.20
N SER A 847 56.14 1.09 -28.96
CA SER A 847 55.24 0.29 -29.79
C SER A 847 54.91 1.02 -31.10
N THR A 848 55.06 0.32 -32.22
CA THR A 848 54.69 0.79 -33.56
C THR A 848 53.18 0.62 -33.84
N GLU A 849 52.38 0.51 -32.79
CA GLU A 849 51.04 -0.10 -32.82
C GLU A 849 49.92 0.89 -32.45
N PHE A 850 50.24 2.15 -32.15
CA PHE A 850 49.24 3.19 -31.96
C PHE A 850 49.78 4.59 -32.23
N ALA A 851 48.88 5.56 -32.43
CA ALA A 851 49.19 6.98 -32.57
C ALA A 851 48.08 7.86 -31.97
N THR A 852 48.44 9.06 -31.49
CA THR A 852 47.48 10.06 -31.00
C THR A 852 47.75 11.43 -31.56
N GLY A 853 46.70 12.10 -32.00
CA GLY A 853 46.69 13.50 -32.40
C GLY A 853 45.55 14.29 -31.77
N SER A 854 45.29 15.49 -32.29
CA SER A 854 44.20 16.34 -31.81
C SER A 854 42.85 15.72 -32.19
N ASN A 855 42.07 15.26 -31.20
CA ASN A 855 40.78 14.58 -31.39
C ASN A 855 40.83 13.26 -32.17
N VAL A 856 42.02 12.67 -32.37
CA VAL A 856 42.19 11.42 -33.13
C VAL A 856 43.10 10.47 -32.38
N ILE A 857 42.68 9.21 -32.30
CA ILE A 857 43.43 8.12 -31.67
C ILE A 857 43.40 6.94 -32.64
N GLU A 858 44.54 6.32 -32.90
CA GLU A 858 44.66 5.20 -33.83
C GLU A 858 45.33 4.00 -33.15
N PHE A 859 44.82 2.80 -33.44
CA PHE A 859 45.32 1.53 -32.92
C PHE A 859 45.50 0.53 -34.06
N LEU A 860 46.55 -0.27 -33.95
CA LEU A 860 46.85 -1.42 -34.79
C LEU A 860 47.15 -2.62 -33.89
N ILE A 861 46.25 -3.60 -33.86
CA ILE A 861 46.34 -4.77 -33.00
C ILE A 861 46.82 -5.97 -33.82
N PRO A 862 47.94 -6.63 -33.47
CA PRO A 862 48.41 -7.82 -34.17
C PRO A 862 47.54 -9.04 -33.86
N LEU A 863 47.17 -9.79 -34.90
CA LEU A 863 46.56 -11.11 -34.79
C LEU A 863 47.69 -12.15 -34.74
N GLN A 864 47.65 -13.07 -33.77
CA GLN A 864 48.69 -14.07 -33.49
C GLN A 864 50.06 -13.50 -33.07
N SER A 865 50.06 -12.56 -32.12
CA SER A 865 51.32 -12.08 -31.52
C SER A 865 52.17 -13.26 -31.00
N GLN A 866 53.48 -13.16 -31.22
CA GLN A 866 54.48 -14.09 -30.70
C GLN A 866 55.02 -13.63 -29.33
N ASP A 867 54.56 -12.48 -28.84
CA ASP A 867 54.93 -11.99 -27.52
C ASP A 867 54.24 -12.82 -26.43
N PRO A 868 55.00 -13.40 -25.46
CA PRO A 868 54.40 -14.11 -24.33
C PRO A 868 53.49 -13.25 -23.45
N GLN A 869 53.59 -11.92 -23.53
CA GLN A 869 52.84 -10.96 -22.72
C GLN A 869 51.56 -10.47 -23.41
N ASP A 870 51.42 -10.67 -24.72
CA ASP A 870 50.20 -10.35 -25.47
C ASP A 870 49.16 -11.48 -25.35
N VAL A 871 47.88 -11.11 -25.37
CA VAL A 871 46.79 -12.10 -25.52
C VAL A 871 46.88 -12.70 -26.93
N GLY A 872 47.22 -13.99 -27.02
CA GLY A 872 47.28 -14.71 -28.28
C GLY A 872 45.93 -14.73 -29.01
N MET A 873 45.78 -13.89 -30.03
CA MET A 873 44.59 -13.81 -30.89
C MET A 873 44.64 -14.84 -32.03
N PHE A 874 43.99 -16.00 -31.85
CA PHE A 874 43.94 -17.10 -32.82
C PHE A 874 42.59 -17.17 -33.55
N GLN A 875 42.64 -17.64 -34.80
CA GLN A 875 41.45 -17.85 -35.62
C GLN A 875 40.54 -18.90 -34.96
N GLY A 876 39.24 -18.59 -34.82
CA GLY A 876 38.24 -19.47 -34.19
C GLY A 876 38.13 -19.39 -32.65
N MET A 877 38.83 -18.47 -31.99
CA MET A 877 38.60 -18.16 -30.56
C MET A 877 37.74 -16.90 -30.41
N ASN A 878 36.83 -16.91 -29.43
CA ASN A 878 35.98 -15.75 -29.13
C ASN A 878 36.71 -14.80 -28.17
N TYR A 879 36.75 -13.52 -28.55
CA TYR A 879 37.33 -12.44 -27.74
C TYR A 879 36.32 -11.33 -27.51
N GLN A 880 36.52 -10.57 -26.44
CA GLN A 880 35.82 -9.31 -26.19
C GLN A 880 36.83 -8.16 -26.18
N LEU A 881 36.45 -7.06 -26.85
CA LEU A 881 37.18 -5.81 -26.90
C LEU A 881 36.40 -4.76 -26.12
N LYS A 882 37.06 -4.13 -25.16
CA LYS A 882 36.48 -3.12 -24.29
C LYS A 882 37.33 -1.87 -24.38
N PHE A 883 36.73 -0.79 -24.83
CA PHE A 883 37.40 0.49 -24.90
C PHE A 883 37.19 1.24 -23.58
N LEU A 884 38.24 1.90 -23.13
CA LEU A 884 38.35 2.55 -21.84
C LEU A 884 38.65 4.03 -22.09
N TRP A 885 37.93 4.92 -21.43
CA TRP A 885 38.17 6.35 -21.51
C TRP A 885 38.26 6.94 -20.11
N TRP A 886 39.25 7.80 -19.91
CA TRP A 886 39.52 8.46 -18.64
C TRP A 886 39.68 9.96 -18.89
N ASN A 887 38.76 10.75 -18.35
CA ASN A 887 38.77 12.20 -18.51
C ASN A 887 39.50 12.92 -17.37
N ASN A 888 40.17 14.03 -17.69
CA ASN A 888 40.88 14.88 -16.72
C ASN A 888 41.86 14.12 -15.81
N VAL A 889 42.71 13.29 -16.41
CA VAL A 889 43.74 12.48 -15.75
C VAL A 889 44.78 13.38 -15.10
N ASN A 890 44.53 13.75 -13.84
CA ASN A 890 45.45 14.61 -13.09
C ASN A 890 46.34 13.82 -12.12
N ARG A 891 45.89 12.65 -11.62
CA ARG A 891 46.61 11.73 -10.68
C ARG A 891 46.03 10.31 -10.70
N GLY A 892 46.89 9.31 -10.44
CA GLY A 892 46.51 7.92 -10.16
C GLY A 892 46.91 6.96 -11.28
N GLU A 893 47.42 5.77 -10.95
CA GLU A 893 47.80 4.73 -11.92
C GLU A 893 46.54 4.08 -12.54
N PRO A 894 46.60 3.64 -13.80
CA PRO A 894 45.51 2.89 -14.41
C PRO A 894 45.34 1.52 -13.75
N SER A 895 44.19 1.27 -13.12
CA SER A 895 43.84 -0.03 -12.51
C SER A 895 42.38 -0.39 -12.75
N PHE A 896 41.97 -1.64 -12.47
CA PHE A 896 40.55 -2.04 -12.56
C PHE A 896 39.61 -1.25 -11.64
N SER A 897 40.13 -0.67 -10.56
CA SER A 897 39.36 0.14 -9.60
C SER A 897 39.28 1.62 -9.97
N THR A 898 40.03 2.06 -10.99
CA THR A 898 39.95 3.43 -11.49
C THR A 898 38.58 3.67 -12.14
N GLY A 899 38.03 4.87 -11.95
CA GLY A 899 36.73 5.28 -12.50
C GLY A 899 36.75 5.49 -14.01
N TRP A 900 37.01 4.43 -14.77
CA TRP A 900 36.96 4.44 -16.23
C TRP A 900 35.52 4.65 -16.72
N ASN A 901 35.35 5.54 -17.68
CA ASN A 901 34.19 5.48 -18.55
C ASN A 901 34.46 4.36 -19.57
N THR A 902 33.79 3.23 -19.40
CA THR A 902 34.02 2.05 -20.24
C THR A 902 32.89 1.87 -21.23
N PHE A 903 33.20 1.48 -22.47
CA PHE A 903 32.20 0.94 -23.38
C PHE A 903 32.66 -0.42 -23.92
N TRP A 904 31.74 -1.37 -23.93
CA TRP A 904 32.00 -2.67 -24.52
C TRP A 904 31.76 -2.62 -26.04
N VAL A 905 32.51 -3.39 -26.81
CA VAL A 905 32.14 -3.74 -28.18
C VAL A 905 32.18 -5.25 -28.25
N PRO A 906 31.03 -5.94 -28.35
CA PRO A 906 31.04 -7.35 -28.66
C PRO A 906 31.54 -7.48 -30.10
N ILE A 907 32.75 -7.98 -30.27
CA ILE A 907 33.32 -8.28 -31.58
C ILE A 907 33.32 -9.80 -31.71
N GLN A 908 32.46 -10.33 -32.58
CA GLN A 908 32.58 -11.72 -33.01
C GLN A 908 33.62 -11.77 -34.12
N LEU A 909 34.86 -12.12 -33.78
CA LEU A 909 35.88 -12.50 -34.75
C LEU A 909 35.63 -13.97 -35.13
N TYR A 910 35.33 -14.24 -36.40
CA TYR A 910 35.19 -15.60 -36.94
C TYR A 910 36.54 -16.22 -37.33
#